data_AF-H5U4H2-F1
#
_entry.id   AF-H5U4H2-F1
#
_cell.length_a   1.000
_cell.length_b   1.000
_cell.length_c   1.000
_cell.angle_alpha   90.00
_cell.angle_beta   90.00
_cell.angle_gamma   90.00
#
_symmetry.space_group_name_H-M   'P 1'
#
loop_
_entity.id
_entity.type
_entity.pdbx_description
1 polymer ?
#
loop_
_entity_poly.entity_id
_entity_poly.type
_entity_poly.pdbx_seq_one_letter_code
_entity_poly.pdbx_strand_id
1 'polypeptide(L)'
;MTAPMLSKGQNALLPDEAKRIDVVVSWGTTQFEVDVSALLLEADGKVGSDADFIFYNQPQSPDNSVQFHGTEAVAQGSRARITIDLQRVRADVQSIALAGSLSSGHFGALSEVTIDIVDTSGHSLARYATDDASTETALVFGEIYRRGDHWKVRAIGQGWNSGLAGLATDFGVAIDDTNESAPDNSAAGSAHHPSGAGTLSQEIPLGSPYRLWTEASTWCDHEITVEDLYLPAIRSLFPSAFGSGRQELTTEVQLIPEPTGPQGNWSISIRAQERTIGYLDPAAAPQWAAPIRRIVASGFVPTTSAKIWASEYDGWDGPEFRPSVYIALGEPHLAIPLNSPPAGPYTLLPRSAIVQVTKEAEHFDVLRHHVPTSGHGLLFVTLVECQPTASRAKPHVEVRIDDQRVGQLTPQMSQRFLPMIQHLAARGLTTAAWGDIKGSAVAAEVRVDGIKANEATSAVLDGPPVTIPPLCPELPDSTRYDLTPMHSLLVPLPPITATFATPPVEPPDGSVVKFEKGNGRYHYVAVRRGNQWETTSTGNWGSIDEVMSWPDLAARARTFAIATAWSPVRWKRDSRVHEYLAVVRFTIGRKYLAAINVCATGSAQGDWYTTVTDQAQEHLPFGDYANWRDIGTNGKHIELVTEWSELV
;
A
#
# COMPACT_ATOMS: atom_id res chain seq x y z
N MET A 1 29.55 -31.88 1.67
CA MET A 1 28.10 -32.17 1.61
C MET A 1 27.40 -30.85 1.35
N THR A 2 26.44 -30.80 0.43
CA THR A 2 25.70 -29.57 0.11
C THR A 2 24.75 -29.27 1.27
N ALA A 3 24.71 -28.02 1.74
CA ALA A 3 23.84 -27.61 2.82
C ALA A 3 22.36 -27.90 2.50
N PRO A 4 21.54 -28.30 3.48
CA PRO A 4 20.12 -28.51 3.26
C PRO A 4 19.43 -27.19 2.85
N MET A 5 18.74 -27.22 1.71
CA MET A 5 17.82 -26.16 1.30
C MET A 5 16.47 -26.37 1.99
N LEU A 6 16.05 -25.41 2.80
CA LEU A 6 14.78 -25.44 3.52
C LEU A 6 13.66 -24.86 2.65
N SER A 7 12.45 -25.39 2.79
CA SER A 7 11.21 -24.75 2.34
C SER A 7 10.52 -24.02 3.50
N LYS A 8 9.60 -23.10 3.21
CA LYS A 8 8.82 -22.38 4.23
C LYS A 8 8.19 -23.35 5.25
N GLY A 9 8.38 -23.07 6.54
CA GLY A 9 7.93 -23.90 7.66
C GLY A 9 8.84 -25.09 8.01
N GLN A 10 9.80 -25.45 7.14
CA GLN A 10 10.74 -26.55 7.40
C GLN A 10 11.78 -26.14 8.46
N ASN A 11 12.25 -27.12 9.23
CA ASN A 11 13.32 -26.94 10.20
C ASN A 11 14.46 -27.95 10.01
N ALA A 12 15.66 -27.56 10.41
CA ALA A 12 16.85 -28.41 10.45
C ALA A 12 17.54 -28.31 11.82
N LEU A 13 18.28 -29.36 12.18
CA LEU A 13 19.13 -29.40 13.36
C LEU A 13 20.45 -28.71 13.05
N LEU A 14 20.91 -27.81 13.93
CA LEU A 14 22.28 -27.29 13.84
C LEU A 14 23.22 -28.32 14.48
N PRO A 15 24.40 -28.61 13.89
CA PRO A 15 25.35 -29.54 14.48
C PRO A 15 25.79 -29.11 15.88
N ASP A 16 25.95 -30.05 16.81
CA ASP A 16 26.32 -29.75 18.20
C ASP A 16 27.70 -29.08 18.31
N GLU A 17 28.59 -29.32 17.34
CA GLU A 17 29.88 -28.65 17.22
C GLU A 17 29.78 -27.16 16.82
N ALA A 18 28.66 -26.72 16.23
CA ALA A 18 28.45 -25.35 15.77
C ALA A 18 28.14 -24.41 16.93
N LYS A 19 29.15 -24.09 17.73
CA LYS A 19 29.04 -23.21 18.91
C LYS A 19 28.75 -21.76 18.57
N ARG A 20 29.19 -21.33 17.40
CA ARG A 20 28.97 -20.00 16.83
C ARG A 20 28.62 -20.16 15.36
N ILE A 21 27.67 -19.35 14.92
CA ILE A 21 27.19 -19.33 13.55
C ILE A 21 27.10 -17.88 13.07
N ASP A 22 27.11 -17.72 11.76
CA ASP A 22 26.75 -16.48 11.11
C ASP A 22 25.47 -16.67 10.31
N VAL A 23 24.56 -15.73 10.46
CA VAL A 23 23.38 -15.56 9.63
C VAL A 23 23.72 -14.53 8.57
N VAL A 24 23.71 -14.94 7.31
CA VAL A 24 23.94 -14.06 6.16
C VAL A 24 22.62 -13.89 5.41
N VAL A 25 22.09 -12.67 5.40
CA VAL A 25 20.89 -12.32 4.64
C VAL A 25 21.32 -11.59 3.38
N SER A 26 20.90 -12.04 2.19
CA SER A 26 21.28 -11.43 0.91
C SER A 26 20.05 -11.14 0.05
N TRP A 27 20.09 -10.08 -0.76
CA TRP A 27 19.04 -9.72 -1.72
C TRP A 27 19.64 -9.10 -2.99
N GLY A 28 18.99 -9.33 -4.13
CA GLY A 28 19.51 -9.14 -5.49
C GLY A 28 19.52 -7.71 -6.03
N THR A 29 19.42 -6.69 -5.18
CA THR A 29 19.41 -5.28 -5.59
C THR A 29 20.08 -4.38 -4.57
N THR A 30 20.73 -3.31 -5.04
CA THR A 30 21.30 -2.24 -4.20
C THR A 30 20.38 -1.02 -4.10
N GLN A 31 19.25 -1.02 -4.81
CA GLN A 31 18.31 0.11 -4.83
C GLN A 31 17.45 0.20 -3.57
N PHE A 32 17.20 -0.93 -2.94
CA PHE A 32 16.42 -1.03 -1.70
C PHE A 32 17.34 -1.48 -0.57
N GLU A 33 17.25 -0.78 0.56
CA GLU A 33 18.02 -1.07 1.76
C GLU A 33 17.16 -1.84 2.76
N VAL A 34 17.54 -3.09 3.04
CA VAL A 34 16.87 -3.93 4.04
C VAL A 34 17.56 -3.75 5.38
N ASP A 35 16.82 -3.24 6.36
CA ASP A 35 17.23 -3.15 7.75
C ASP A 35 17.06 -4.52 8.41
N VAL A 36 18.15 -5.29 8.48
CA VAL A 36 18.16 -6.62 9.10
C VAL A 36 18.33 -6.52 10.61
N SER A 37 17.57 -7.33 11.35
CA SER A 37 17.55 -7.34 12.81
C SER A 37 17.38 -8.77 13.38
N ALA A 38 17.74 -8.92 14.65
CA ALA A 38 17.51 -10.14 15.43
C ALA A 38 16.78 -9.82 16.74
N LEU A 39 15.76 -10.60 17.07
CA LEU A 39 14.99 -10.46 18.31
C LEU A 39 15.23 -11.69 19.18
N LEU A 40 15.76 -11.52 20.39
CA LEU A 40 15.95 -12.61 21.35
C LEU A 40 14.67 -12.78 22.16
N LEU A 41 13.99 -13.90 21.97
CA LEU A 41 12.65 -14.18 22.48
C LEU A 41 12.67 -15.20 23.62
N GLU A 42 11.94 -14.90 24.68
CA GLU A 42 11.67 -15.79 25.80
C GLU A 42 10.57 -16.81 25.46
N ALA A 43 10.16 -17.61 26.46
CA ALA A 43 9.23 -18.73 26.26
C ALA A 43 7.82 -18.32 25.83
N ASP A 44 7.42 -17.07 26.07
CA ASP A 44 6.14 -16.50 25.64
C ASP A 44 6.18 -15.95 24.20
N GLY A 45 7.34 -16.06 23.53
CA GLY A 45 7.55 -15.55 22.18
C GLY A 45 7.81 -14.05 22.12
N LYS A 46 8.12 -13.40 23.25
CA LYS A 46 8.40 -11.96 23.34
C LYS A 46 9.83 -11.67 23.75
N VAL A 47 10.33 -10.48 23.43
CA VAL A 47 11.62 -10.03 23.96
C VAL A 47 11.52 -9.77 25.46
N GLY A 48 12.57 -10.09 26.21
CA GLY A 48 12.63 -9.82 27.65
C GLY A 48 12.83 -8.33 27.97
N SER A 49 13.41 -7.56 27.04
CA SER A 49 13.63 -6.12 27.13
C SER A 49 13.96 -5.51 25.76
N ASP A 50 13.96 -4.18 25.63
CA ASP A 50 14.42 -3.50 24.41
C ASP A 50 15.87 -3.83 24.04
N ALA A 51 16.69 -4.18 25.03
CA ALA A 51 18.08 -4.58 24.83
C ALA A 51 18.21 -5.92 24.05
N ASP A 52 17.12 -6.68 23.92
CA ASP A 52 17.04 -7.94 23.19
C ASP A 52 16.64 -7.77 21.73
N PHE A 53 16.48 -6.53 21.26
CA PHE A 53 16.29 -6.19 19.84
C PHE A 53 17.60 -5.68 19.22
N ILE A 54 18.22 -6.49 18.37
CA ILE A 54 19.55 -6.23 17.80
C ILE A 54 19.43 -5.77 16.35
N PHE A 55 19.95 -4.57 16.06
CA PHE A 55 19.88 -3.92 14.75
C PHE A 55 20.99 -2.86 14.64
N TYR A 56 21.03 -2.08 13.56
CA TYR A 56 22.15 -1.13 13.31
C TYR A 56 22.40 -0.13 14.46
N ASN A 57 21.36 0.33 15.17
CA ASN A 57 21.50 1.30 16.28
C ASN A 57 21.79 0.62 17.63
N GLN A 58 21.60 -0.69 17.71
CA GLN A 58 21.95 -1.52 18.86
C GLN A 58 22.62 -2.81 18.34
N PRO A 59 23.88 -2.74 17.90
CA PRO A 59 24.50 -3.80 17.13
C PRO A 59 24.92 -5.03 17.95
N GLN A 60 24.66 -5.06 19.25
CA GLN A 60 25.10 -6.14 20.14
C GLN A 60 24.13 -6.35 21.30
N SER A 61 23.85 -7.61 21.62
CA SER A 61 23.07 -8.00 22.80
C SER A 61 23.85 -7.82 24.11
N PRO A 62 23.19 -7.62 25.28
CA PRO A 62 23.87 -7.40 26.56
C PRO A 62 24.85 -8.51 26.97
N ASP A 63 24.57 -9.76 26.59
CA ASP A 63 25.40 -10.94 26.86
C ASP A 63 26.49 -11.17 25.78
N ASN A 64 26.55 -10.31 24.77
CA ASN A 64 27.38 -10.39 23.56
C ASN A 64 27.15 -11.67 22.74
N SER A 65 26.01 -12.35 22.93
CA SER A 65 25.68 -13.58 22.20
C SER A 65 25.24 -13.31 20.77
N VAL A 66 24.62 -12.16 20.48
CA VAL A 66 24.20 -11.75 19.13
C VAL A 66 24.88 -10.44 18.76
N GLN A 67 25.47 -10.38 17.57
CA GLN A 67 26.18 -9.21 17.06
C GLN A 67 25.84 -8.95 15.59
N PHE A 68 25.33 -7.76 15.28
CA PHE A 68 25.10 -7.28 13.93
C PHE A 68 26.35 -6.60 13.37
N HIS A 69 26.78 -7.02 12.18
CA HIS A 69 28.03 -6.55 11.55
C HIS A 69 27.82 -5.50 10.44
N GLY A 70 26.57 -5.09 10.21
CA GLY A 70 26.24 -4.14 9.16
C GLY A 70 25.78 -4.81 7.86
N THR A 71 25.40 -3.95 6.93
CA THR A 71 25.02 -4.28 5.55
C THR A 71 26.10 -3.80 4.60
N GLU A 72 26.48 -4.62 3.63
CA GLU A 72 27.46 -4.28 2.60
C GLU A 72 26.95 -4.63 1.20
N ALA A 73 27.35 -3.83 0.21
CA ALA A 73 27.06 -4.09 -1.20
C ALA A 73 27.98 -5.20 -1.74
N VAL A 74 27.42 -6.11 -2.53
CA VAL A 74 28.12 -7.21 -3.20
C VAL A 74 27.84 -7.19 -4.71
N ALA A 75 28.56 -8.02 -5.47
CA ALA A 75 28.47 -8.03 -6.93
C ALA A 75 27.06 -8.29 -7.50
N GLN A 76 26.18 -8.94 -6.72
CA GLN A 76 24.80 -9.28 -7.09
C GLN A 76 23.81 -8.77 -6.02
N GLY A 77 23.93 -7.51 -5.61
CA GLY A 77 22.99 -6.87 -4.68
C GLY A 77 23.65 -6.51 -3.34
N SER A 78 22.97 -6.78 -2.24
CA SER A 78 23.44 -6.42 -0.89
C SER A 78 23.35 -7.62 0.06
N ARG A 79 24.19 -7.62 1.09
CA ARG A 79 24.14 -8.63 2.16
C ARG A 79 24.34 -8.02 3.55
N ALA A 80 23.68 -8.59 4.55
CA ALA A 80 23.85 -8.27 5.95
C ALA A 80 24.31 -9.51 6.73
N ARG A 81 25.06 -9.32 7.81
CA ARG A 81 25.60 -10.43 8.64
C ARG A 81 25.30 -10.22 10.12
N ILE A 82 24.78 -11.28 10.76
CA ILE A 82 24.61 -11.38 12.20
C ILE A 82 25.39 -12.59 12.72
N THR A 83 26.29 -12.39 13.68
CA THR A 83 26.95 -13.48 14.40
C THR A 83 26.12 -13.87 15.60
N ILE A 84 25.94 -15.18 15.83
CA ILE A 84 25.27 -15.72 17.01
C ILE A 84 26.19 -16.75 17.69
N ASP A 85 26.57 -16.47 18.93
CA ASP A 85 27.31 -17.37 19.83
C ASP A 85 26.31 -18.15 20.71
N LEU A 86 25.94 -19.33 20.23
CA LEU A 86 24.89 -20.19 20.80
C LEU A 86 25.19 -20.65 22.23
N GLN A 87 26.46 -20.60 22.65
CA GLN A 87 26.88 -20.95 24.01
C GLN A 87 26.71 -19.81 25.00
N ARG A 88 26.67 -18.56 24.50
CA ARG A 88 26.53 -17.36 25.32
C ARG A 88 25.09 -16.90 25.47
N VAL A 89 24.21 -17.34 24.57
CA VAL A 89 22.76 -17.01 24.63
C VAL A 89 22.22 -17.43 26.00
N ARG A 90 21.63 -16.46 26.70
CA ARG A 90 21.02 -16.66 28.03
C ARG A 90 20.00 -17.82 28.04
N ALA A 91 19.76 -18.38 29.22
CA ALA A 91 18.90 -19.56 29.39
C ALA A 91 17.39 -19.26 29.25
N ASP A 92 16.99 -18.02 29.52
CA ASP A 92 15.63 -17.48 29.35
C ASP A 92 15.23 -17.38 27.86
N VAL A 93 16.17 -17.02 26.99
CA VAL A 93 15.97 -16.97 25.53
C VAL A 93 15.76 -18.37 24.94
N GLN A 94 14.58 -18.59 24.37
CA GLN A 94 14.16 -19.85 23.73
C GLN A 94 14.34 -19.81 22.21
N SER A 95 14.24 -18.63 21.61
CA SER A 95 14.37 -18.46 20.16
C SER A 95 14.94 -17.09 19.80
N ILE A 96 15.59 -17.01 18.65
CA ILE A 96 16.10 -15.78 18.05
C ILE A 96 15.43 -15.64 16.68
N ALA A 97 14.51 -14.69 16.56
CA ALA A 97 13.85 -14.40 15.29
C ALA A 97 14.74 -13.48 14.44
N LEU A 98 14.85 -13.79 13.16
CA LEU A 98 15.62 -13.03 12.17
C LEU A 98 14.65 -12.28 11.28
N ALA A 99 14.66 -10.96 11.37
CA ALA A 99 13.70 -10.09 10.71
C ALA A 99 14.39 -9.07 9.81
N GLY A 100 13.67 -8.56 8.83
CA GLY A 100 14.08 -7.45 7.99
C GLY A 100 12.93 -6.48 7.77
N SER A 101 13.25 -5.19 7.65
CA SER A 101 12.28 -4.17 7.27
C SER A 101 12.83 -3.26 6.17
N LEU A 102 11.94 -2.66 5.40
CA LEU A 102 12.25 -1.68 4.37
C LEU A 102 11.70 -0.32 4.79
N SER A 103 12.54 0.72 4.75
CA SER A 103 12.12 2.11 4.95
C SER A 103 11.39 2.69 3.73
N SER A 104 11.61 2.09 2.55
CA SER A 104 10.93 2.41 1.29
C SER A 104 10.85 1.18 0.38
N GLY A 105 9.73 1.01 -0.34
CA GLY A 105 9.44 -0.20 -1.13
C GLY A 105 8.80 -1.32 -0.30
N HIS A 106 8.77 -2.53 -0.84
CA HIS A 106 8.22 -3.73 -0.19
C HIS A 106 9.04 -4.97 -0.59
N PHE A 107 8.97 -6.05 0.21
CA PHE A 107 9.82 -7.24 0.00
C PHE A 107 9.55 -7.94 -1.34
N GLY A 108 8.36 -7.85 -1.92
CA GLY A 108 8.08 -8.37 -3.27
C GLY A 108 8.72 -7.60 -4.43
N ALA A 109 9.32 -6.43 -4.17
CA ALA A 109 10.16 -5.73 -5.14
C ALA A 109 11.63 -6.18 -5.08
N LEU A 110 12.01 -6.97 -4.07
CA LEU A 110 13.34 -7.56 -3.93
C LEU A 110 13.39 -8.88 -4.70
N SER A 111 14.43 -9.07 -5.51
CA SER A 111 14.77 -10.37 -6.08
C SER A 111 15.72 -11.14 -5.16
N GLU A 112 15.69 -12.47 -5.23
CA GLU A 112 16.72 -13.35 -4.64
C GLU A 112 16.98 -13.14 -3.13
N VAL A 113 15.92 -12.89 -2.34
CA VAL A 113 16.06 -12.81 -0.88
C VAL A 113 16.40 -14.19 -0.31
N THR A 114 17.57 -14.30 0.32
CA THR A 114 18.11 -15.55 0.85
C THR A 114 18.66 -15.37 2.26
N ILE A 115 18.47 -16.41 3.09
CA ILE A 115 19.16 -16.58 4.37
C ILE A 115 20.10 -17.76 4.24
N ASP A 116 21.35 -17.58 4.63
CA ASP A 116 22.33 -18.64 4.78
C ASP A 116 22.85 -18.67 6.21
N ILE A 117 22.77 -19.84 6.86
CA ILE A 117 23.35 -20.08 8.18
C ILE A 117 24.67 -20.79 7.95
N VAL A 118 25.78 -20.13 8.31
CA VAL A 118 27.13 -20.68 8.10
C VAL A 118 27.85 -20.88 9.44
N ASP A 119 28.72 -21.88 9.51
CA ASP A 119 29.61 -22.05 10.65
C ASP A 119 30.82 -21.11 10.59
N THR A 120 31.67 -21.13 11.63
CA THR A 120 32.88 -20.30 11.69
C THR A 120 33.92 -20.60 10.60
N SER A 121 33.81 -21.73 9.89
CA SER A 121 34.65 -22.06 8.74
C SER A 121 34.09 -21.55 7.41
N GLY A 122 32.90 -20.96 7.43
CA GLY A 122 32.16 -20.52 6.24
C GLY A 122 31.38 -21.65 5.56
N HIS A 123 31.24 -22.82 6.20
CA HIS A 123 30.43 -23.91 5.68
C HIS A 123 28.95 -23.65 5.95
N SER A 124 28.12 -23.68 4.90
CA SER A 124 26.67 -23.53 5.03
C SER A 124 26.05 -24.76 5.72
N LEU A 125 25.34 -24.48 6.82
CA LEU A 125 24.64 -25.44 7.67
C LEU A 125 23.17 -25.57 7.26
N ALA A 126 22.56 -24.49 6.78
CA ALA A 126 21.21 -24.45 6.25
C ALA A 126 20.99 -23.20 5.40
N ARG A 127 20.20 -23.32 4.33
CA ARG A 127 19.84 -22.19 3.46
C ARG A 127 18.34 -22.14 3.20
N TYR A 128 17.78 -20.93 3.13
CA TYR A 128 16.39 -20.68 2.74
C TYR A 128 16.35 -19.54 1.73
N ALA A 129 15.61 -19.71 0.64
CA ALA A 129 15.30 -18.66 -0.33
C ALA A 129 13.81 -18.37 -0.25
N THR A 130 13.43 -17.09 -0.22
CA THR A 130 12.04 -16.66 -0.10
C THR A 130 11.67 -15.67 -1.20
N ASP A 131 10.57 -15.97 -1.89
CA ASP A 131 9.80 -15.08 -2.77
C ASP A 131 8.35 -14.89 -2.25
N ASP A 132 8.06 -15.43 -1.06
CA ASP A 132 6.73 -15.48 -0.47
C ASP A 132 6.18 -14.12 -0.02
N ALA A 133 7.02 -13.09 0.06
CA ALA A 133 6.62 -11.75 0.44
C ALA A 133 6.25 -10.93 -0.81
N SER A 134 5.08 -10.31 -0.77
CA SER A 134 4.52 -9.50 -1.84
C SER A 134 4.55 -8.02 -1.44
N THR A 135 3.50 -7.50 -0.80
CA THR A 135 3.36 -6.07 -0.45
C THR A 135 3.94 -5.71 0.92
N GLU A 136 4.44 -6.68 1.69
CA GLU A 136 4.86 -6.48 3.07
C GLU A 136 6.14 -5.66 3.18
N THR A 137 6.22 -4.78 4.17
CA THR A 137 7.37 -3.89 4.43
C THR A 137 8.27 -4.39 5.57
N ALA A 138 7.85 -5.42 6.28
CA ALA A 138 8.68 -6.19 7.20
C ALA A 138 8.46 -7.70 6.99
N LEU A 139 9.49 -8.50 7.22
CA LEU A 139 9.52 -9.94 6.97
C LEU A 139 10.35 -10.64 8.04
N VAL A 140 9.78 -11.65 8.71
CA VAL A 140 10.56 -12.61 9.50
C VAL A 140 11.01 -13.70 8.55
N PHE A 141 12.31 -13.73 8.29
CA PHE A 141 12.92 -14.66 7.36
C PHE A 141 12.96 -16.08 7.96
N GLY A 142 13.34 -16.19 9.23
CA GLY A 142 13.45 -17.45 9.96
C GLY A 142 13.75 -17.27 11.43
N GLU A 143 13.85 -18.37 12.16
CA GLU A 143 14.19 -18.38 13.59
C GLU A 143 15.25 -19.44 13.92
N ILE A 144 16.06 -19.15 14.93
CA ILE A 144 16.98 -20.10 15.56
C ILE A 144 16.46 -20.38 16.97
N TYR A 145 16.07 -21.61 17.25
CA TYR A 145 15.35 -21.95 18.48
C TYR A 145 15.92 -23.19 19.18
N ARG A 146 15.79 -23.23 20.50
CA ARG A 146 16.16 -24.39 21.31
C ARG A 146 15.07 -25.43 21.30
N ARG A 147 15.46 -26.70 21.23
CA ARG A 147 14.56 -27.84 21.45
C ARG A 147 15.31 -28.92 22.22
N GLY A 148 15.03 -29.01 23.53
CA GLY A 148 15.89 -29.77 24.43
C GLY A 148 17.25 -29.10 24.55
N ASP A 149 18.32 -29.89 24.51
CA ASP A 149 19.70 -29.39 24.60
C ASP A 149 20.32 -28.98 23.25
N HIS A 150 19.51 -28.95 22.18
CA HIS A 150 19.98 -28.68 20.82
C HIS A 150 19.37 -27.40 20.24
N TRP A 151 20.13 -26.77 19.35
CA TRP A 151 19.68 -25.65 18.54
C TRP A 151 19.18 -26.11 17.17
N LYS A 152 18.11 -25.48 16.70
CA LYS A 152 17.50 -25.75 15.41
C LYS A 152 17.24 -24.45 14.67
N VAL A 153 17.23 -24.52 13.35
CA VAL A 153 16.78 -23.43 12.48
C VAL A 153 15.42 -23.77 11.90
N ARG A 154 14.53 -22.78 11.73
CA ARG A 154 13.26 -22.91 11.01
C ARG A 154 13.10 -21.76 10.02
N ALA A 155 12.72 -22.10 8.79
CA ALA A 155 12.31 -21.12 7.77
C ALA A 155 10.89 -20.64 8.06
N ILE A 156 10.66 -19.33 8.11
CA ILE A 156 9.35 -18.75 8.45
C ILE A 156 8.71 -18.05 7.24
N GLY A 157 9.39 -17.07 6.63
CA GLY A 157 8.88 -16.35 5.46
C GLY A 157 7.52 -15.66 5.70
N GLN A 158 7.31 -15.08 6.88
CA GLN A 158 6.05 -14.39 7.25
C GLN A 158 6.25 -12.89 7.15
N GLY A 159 5.42 -12.21 6.37
CA GLY A 159 5.48 -10.76 6.23
C GLY A 159 4.46 -10.03 7.11
N TRP A 160 4.76 -8.76 7.38
CA TRP A 160 3.90 -7.79 8.07
C TRP A 160 3.67 -6.58 7.18
N ASN A 161 2.41 -6.33 6.83
CA ASN A 161 2.00 -5.11 6.14
C ASN A 161 2.08 -3.87 7.05
N SER A 162 1.98 -4.07 8.38
CA SER A 162 2.18 -3.05 9.42
C SER A 162 3.65 -2.65 9.62
N GLY A 163 4.56 -3.20 8.81
CA GLY A 163 5.99 -2.93 8.87
C GLY A 163 6.64 -3.31 10.18
N LEU A 164 7.80 -2.70 10.46
CA LEU A 164 8.61 -2.99 11.64
C LEU A 164 7.85 -2.72 12.95
N ALA A 165 6.96 -1.73 12.98
CA ALA A 165 6.20 -1.37 14.17
C ALA A 165 5.22 -2.48 14.61
N GLY A 166 4.47 -3.06 13.68
CA GLY A 166 3.60 -4.20 13.99
C GLY A 166 4.39 -5.46 14.33
N LEU A 167 5.50 -5.70 13.63
CA LEU A 167 6.41 -6.79 13.96
C LEU A 167 6.96 -6.64 15.40
N ALA A 168 7.46 -5.46 15.77
CA ALA A 168 8.00 -5.19 17.11
C ALA A 168 6.95 -5.32 18.21
N THR A 169 5.71 -4.87 17.95
CA THR A 169 4.58 -5.00 18.88
C THR A 169 4.22 -6.47 19.12
N ASP A 170 4.15 -7.27 18.06
CA ASP A 170 3.81 -8.71 18.15
C ASP A 170 4.87 -9.50 18.93
N PHE A 171 6.15 -9.12 18.81
CA PHE A 171 7.25 -9.69 19.59
C PHE A 171 7.44 -9.05 20.97
N GLY A 172 6.47 -8.25 21.43
CA GLY A 172 6.43 -7.74 22.80
C GLY A 172 7.60 -6.82 23.17
N VAL A 173 8.20 -6.16 22.19
CA VAL A 173 9.13 -5.04 22.46
C VAL A 173 8.32 -3.96 23.15
N ALA A 174 8.52 -3.83 24.46
CA ALA A 174 7.86 -2.81 25.25
C ALA A 174 8.39 -1.46 24.78
N ILE A 175 7.55 -0.69 24.10
CA ILE A 175 7.79 0.75 23.96
C ILE A 175 7.60 1.32 25.37
N ASP A 176 8.65 1.28 26.19
CA ASP A 176 8.47 1.45 27.63
C ASP A 176 8.40 2.93 28.02
N ASP A 177 7.19 3.28 28.44
CA ASP A 177 6.90 4.32 29.40
C ASP A 177 7.02 3.73 30.83
N THR A 178 7.86 4.38 31.65
CA THR A 178 7.83 4.52 33.13
C THR A 178 8.43 3.45 34.09
N ASN A 179 9.26 3.90 35.07
CA ASN A 179 8.87 3.88 36.51
C ASN A 179 9.68 4.76 37.51
N GLU A 180 9.00 5.07 38.64
CA GLU A 180 9.17 5.95 39.83
C GLU A 180 10.50 5.92 40.66
N SER A 181 10.91 6.93 41.45
CA SER A 181 10.29 7.43 42.72
C SER A 181 10.91 8.75 43.24
N ALA A 182 10.13 9.56 43.97
CA ALA A 182 10.39 10.94 44.46
C ALA A 182 11.25 11.05 45.76
N PRO A 183 11.58 12.27 46.29
CA PRO A 183 10.59 13.11 47.00
C PRO A 183 10.66 14.66 46.81
N ASP A 184 9.48 15.28 46.90
CA ASP A 184 9.04 16.55 47.53
C ASP A 184 9.94 17.81 47.56
N ASN A 185 9.43 18.93 47.02
CA ASN A 185 9.07 20.11 47.83
C ASN A 185 8.27 21.18 47.02
N SER A 186 7.16 21.60 47.60
CA SER A 186 6.27 22.71 47.23
C SER A 186 6.92 24.11 47.31
N ALA A 187 6.63 25.01 46.36
CA ALA A 187 6.42 26.45 46.60
C ALA A 187 5.90 27.20 45.36
N ALA A 188 4.84 27.97 45.56
CA ALA A 188 4.14 28.83 44.60
C ALA A 188 4.94 30.07 44.14
N GLY A 189 4.63 30.61 42.95
CA GLY A 189 5.17 31.89 42.47
C GLY A 189 4.58 32.39 41.15
N SER A 190 3.57 33.24 41.29
CA SER A 190 2.85 34.13 40.35
C SER A 190 3.43 34.54 38.98
N ALA A 191 2.48 34.71 38.06
CA ALA A 191 2.54 35.18 36.68
C ALA A 191 3.25 36.52 36.40
N HIS A 192 3.83 36.64 35.19
CA HIS A 192 4.00 37.90 34.48
C HIS A 192 3.89 37.69 32.95
N HIS A 193 2.84 38.27 32.36
CA HIS A 193 2.74 38.55 30.92
C HIS A 193 3.67 39.73 30.56
N PRO A 194 4.16 39.77 29.31
CA PRO A 194 3.95 40.99 28.55
C PRO A 194 3.38 40.74 27.15
N SER A 195 2.39 41.59 26.86
CA SER A 195 1.63 41.76 25.64
C SER A 195 2.48 42.34 24.50
N GLY A 196 2.26 41.88 23.27
CA GLY A 196 2.82 42.49 22.07
C GLY A 196 2.72 41.63 20.80
N ALA A 197 1.52 41.18 20.41
CA ALA A 197 1.31 40.49 19.14
C ALA A 197 0.92 41.47 18.02
N GLY A 198 1.82 41.68 17.07
CA GLY A 198 1.49 42.22 15.75
C GLY A 198 1.04 41.08 14.85
N THR A 199 -0.23 41.11 14.45
CA THR A 199 -0.91 40.09 13.65
C THR A 199 -0.41 40.08 12.20
N LEU A 200 0.34 39.06 11.80
CA LEU A 200 0.48 38.64 10.41
C LEU A 200 -0.55 37.53 10.14
N SER A 201 -1.82 37.89 9.95
CA SER A 201 -2.84 36.95 9.48
C SER A 201 -2.73 36.85 7.96
N GLN A 202 -2.14 35.76 7.49
CA GLN A 202 -2.18 35.38 6.08
C GLN A 202 -3.63 34.96 5.76
N GLU A 203 -4.31 35.67 4.85
CA GLU A 203 -5.67 35.32 4.41
C GLU A 203 -5.64 33.99 3.66
N ILE A 204 -6.22 32.94 4.23
CA ILE A 204 -6.33 31.62 3.58
C ILE A 204 -7.56 31.63 2.67
N PRO A 205 -7.42 31.33 1.36
CA PRO A 205 -8.55 31.38 0.42
C PRO A 205 -9.68 30.41 0.78
N LEU A 206 -10.92 30.83 0.52
CA LEU A 206 -12.10 29.96 0.58
C LEU A 206 -11.92 28.76 -0.37
N GLY A 207 -12.23 27.56 0.11
CA GLY A 207 -12.04 26.31 -0.64
C GLY A 207 -10.63 25.73 -0.60
N SER A 208 -9.76 26.26 0.26
CA SER A 208 -8.45 25.63 0.51
C SER A 208 -8.62 24.23 1.11
N PRO A 209 -7.74 23.27 0.77
CA PRO A 209 -7.82 21.92 1.32
C PRO A 209 -7.52 21.92 2.82
N TYR A 210 -8.22 21.06 3.55
CA TYR A 210 -7.99 20.74 4.96
C TYR A 210 -7.86 19.23 5.10
N ARG A 211 -6.63 18.79 5.31
CA ARG A 211 -6.33 17.35 5.43
C ARG A 211 -6.89 16.80 6.75
N LEU A 212 -7.59 15.67 6.70
CA LEU A 212 -8.05 14.96 7.90
C LEU A 212 -6.85 14.36 8.65
N TRP A 213 -6.88 14.40 9.98
CA TRP A 213 -5.72 14.17 10.85
C TRP A 213 -5.68 12.80 11.53
N THR A 214 -6.15 11.76 10.85
CA THR A 214 -6.47 10.43 11.42
C THR A 214 -5.23 9.55 11.69
N GLU A 215 -4.12 10.19 12.05
CA GLU A 215 -2.79 9.71 12.44
C GLU A 215 -2.08 8.63 11.59
N ALA A 216 -0.86 9.01 11.20
CA ALA A 216 0.34 8.20 10.96
C ALA A 216 0.46 7.25 9.75
N SER A 217 -0.60 6.73 9.16
CA SER A 217 -0.43 5.77 8.05
C SER A 217 -0.78 6.36 6.68
N THR A 218 0.07 6.13 5.68
CA THR A 218 -0.32 6.19 4.27
C THR A 218 -1.26 5.03 3.89
N TRP A 219 -1.73 4.27 4.89
CA TRP A 219 -2.64 3.15 4.75
C TRP A 219 -4.07 3.68 4.66
N CYS A 220 -4.74 3.28 3.60
CA CYS A 220 -6.15 3.55 3.41
C CYS A 220 -6.91 2.37 4.00
N ASP A 221 -7.62 2.59 5.10
CA ASP A 221 -8.23 1.57 5.95
C ASP A 221 -9.72 1.35 5.67
N HIS A 222 -10.35 2.28 4.96
CA HIS A 222 -11.77 2.25 4.66
C HIS A 222 -12.03 1.97 3.18
N GLU A 223 -12.48 0.75 2.87
CA GLU A 223 -12.96 0.41 1.53
C GLU A 223 -14.31 1.06 1.28
N ILE A 224 -14.51 1.63 0.09
CA ILE A 224 -15.79 2.22 -0.28
C ILE A 224 -16.50 1.31 -1.27
N THR A 225 -17.83 1.21 -1.15
CA THR A 225 -18.63 0.49 -2.14
C THR A 225 -18.69 1.29 -3.44
N VAL A 226 -18.13 0.72 -4.52
CA VAL A 226 -18.15 1.35 -5.85
C VAL A 226 -19.34 0.85 -6.66
N GLU A 227 -20.28 1.74 -6.96
CA GLU A 227 -21.39 1.46 -7.87
C GLU A 227 -20.96 1.54 -9.35
N ASP A 228 -21.62 0.77 -10.23
CA ASP A 228 -21.32 0.68 -11.66
C ASP A 228 -21.27 2.06 -12.36
N LEU A 229 -22.13 2.99 -11.93
CA LEU A 229 -22.21 4.35 -12.45
C LEU A 229 -20.89 5.14 -12.27
N TYR A 230 -20.07 4.79 -11.26
CA TYR A 230 -18.80 5.48 -10.96
C TYR A 230 -17.58 4.77 -11.57
N LEU A 231 -17.73 3.57 -12.13
CA LEU A 231 -16.64 2.85 -12.82
C LEU A 231 -15.97 3.68 -13.92
N PRO A 232 -16.70 4.44 -14.78
CA PRO A 232 -16.06 5.25 -15.82
C PRO A 232 -15.21 6.38 -15.23
N ALA A 233 -15.68 6.98 -14.12
CA ALA A 233 -14.93 8.02 -13.43
C ALA A 233 -13.62 7.48 -12.85
N ILE A 234 -13.68 6.32 -12.17
CA ILE A 234 -12.50 5.65 -11.61
C ILE A 234 -11.55 5.19 -12.72
N ARG A 235 -12.06 4.57 -13.79
CA ARG A 235 -11.26 4.11 -14.93
C ARG A 235 -10.50 5.25 -15.59
N SER A 236 -11.11 6.45 -15.66
CA SER A 236 -10.50 7.65 -16.25
C SER A 236 -9.29 8.18 -15.46
N LEU A 237 -9.14 7.78 -14.19
CA LEU A 237 -7.96 8.12 -13.38
C LEU A 237 -6.71 7.30 -13.77
N PHE A 238 -6.88 6.24 -14.56
CA PHE A 238 -5.79 5.40 -15.07
C PHE A 238 -5.52 5.75 -16.55
N PRO A 239 -4.55 6.64 -16.84
CA PRO A 239 -4.29 7.09 -18.20
C PRO A 239 -3.67 6.01 -19.09
N SER A 240 -3.05 4.99 -18.49
CA SER A 240 -2.42 3.87 -19.19
C SER A 240 -3.43 2.76 -19.52
N ALA A 241 -3.19 2.03 -20.60
CA ALA A 241 -3.91 0.79 -20.87
C ALA A 241 -3.64 -0.25 -19.76
N PHE A 242 -4.65 -1.03 -19.40
CA PHE A 242 -4.48 -2.15 -18.47
C PHE A 242 -3.86 -3.35 -19.21
N GLY A 243 -2.68 -3.78 -18.76
CA GLY A 243 -2.08 -5.05 -19.14
C GLY A 243 -2.63 -6.22 -18.31
N SER A 244 -1.87 -7.31 -18.22
CA SER A 244 -2.26 -8.52 -17.49
C SER A 244 -2.23 -8.44 -15.96
N GLY A 245 -1.95 -7.27 -15.39
CA GLY A 245 -1.75 -7.07 -13.96
C GLY A 245 -2.67 -6.00 -13.36
N ARG A 246 -2.80 -6.06 -12.03
CA ARG A 246 -3.45 -5.02 -11.23
C ARG A 246 -2.60 -3.74 -11.29
N GLN A 247 -3.22 -2.60 -11.55
CA GLN A 247 -2.57 -1.29 -11.41
C GLN A 247 -2.95 -0.66 -10.08
N GLU A 248 -2.04 0.15 -9.54
CA GLU A 248 -2.24 0.93 -8.32
C GLU A 248 -2.13 2.42 -8.62
N LEU A 249 -3.03 3.19 -8.04
CA LEU A 249 -3.02 4.65 -8.05
C LEU A 249 -3.18 5.15 -6.61
N THR A 250 -2.21 5.95 -6.15
CA THR A 250 -2.35 6.75 -4.94
C THR A 250 -2.74 8.17 -5.33
N THR A 251 -3.82 8.70 -4.74
CA THR A 251 -4.30 10.05 -5.04
C THR A 251 -4.91 10.72 -3.81
N GLU A 252 -5.07 12.04 -3.84
CA GLU A 252 -5.84 12.75 -2.82
C GLU A 252 -7.31 12.81 -3.25
N VAL A 253 -8.21 12.61 -2.28
CA VAL A 253 -9.65 12.67 -2.48
C VAL A 253 -10.28 13.70 -1.55
N GLN A 254 -11.37 14.30 -2.02
CA GLN A 254 -12.19 15.24 -1.28
C GLN A 254 -13.42 14.53 -0.72
N LEU A 255 -13.83 14.86 0.50
CA LEU A 255 -15.06 14.38 1.11
C LEU A 255 -16.09 15.51 1.17
N ILE A 256 -17.14 15.42 0.35
CA ILE A 256 -18.09 16.51 0.15
C ILE A 256 -19.49 16.10 0.63
N PRO A 257 -20.10 16.83 1.58
CA PRO A 257 -21.49 16.63 1.93
C PRO A 257 -22.41 16.92 0.73
N GLU A 258 -23.27 15.97 0.38
CA GLU A 258 -24.28 16.10 -0.67
C GLU A 258 -25.65 15.80 -0.09
N PRO A 259 -26.37 16.79 0.47
CA PRO A 259 -27.67 16.56 1.10
C PRO A 259 -28.74 15.98 0.17
N THR A 260 -28.57 16.16 -1.14
CA THR A 260 -29.43 15.62 -2.20
C THR A 260 -28.90 14.32 -2.81
N GLY A 261 -27.84 13.75 -2.24
CA GLY A 261 -27.21 12.53 -2.71
C GLY A 261 -28.03 11.25 -2.41
N PRO A 262 -27.50 10.07 -2.79
CA PRO A 262 -28.22 8.79 -2.70
C PRO A 262 -28.58 8.37 -1.27
N GLN A 263 -27.89 8.89 -0.26
CA GLN A 263 -28.11 8.60 1.16
C GLN A 263 -28.80 9.77 1.89
N GLY A 264 -29.39 10.72 1.14
CA GLY A 264 -30.04 11.91 1.68
C GLY A 264 -29.08 12.84 2.43
N ASN A 265 -29.51 13.40 3.57
CA ASN A 265 -28.79 14.43 4.32
C ASN A 265 -27.39 14.01 4.81
N TRP A 266 -27.09 12.71 4.85
CA TRP A 266 -25.81 12.18 5.31
C TRP A 266 -24.88 11.78 4.17
N SER A 267 -25.31 11.90 2.90
CA SER A 267 -24.45 11.51 1.79
C SER A 267 -23.17 12.32 1.80
N ILE A 268 -22.04 11.62 1.73
CA ILE A 268 -20.72 12.21 1.58
C ILE A 268 -20.14 11.60 0.31
N SER A 269 -20.02 12.42 -0.73
CA SER A 269 -19.36 11.98 -1.96
C SER A 269 -17.86 12.01 -1.78
N ILE A 270 -17.20 11.07 -2.45
CA ILE A 270 -15.75 10.96 -2.51
C ILE A 270 -15.37 11.38 -3.92
N ARG A 271 -14.57 12.45 -4.02
CA ARG A 271 -14.23 13.06 -5.29
C ARG A 271 -12.73 13.06 -5.53
N ALA A 272 -12.31 12.64 -6.72
CA ALA A 272 -10.92 12.68 -7.19
C ALA A 272 -10.85 13.45 -8.50
N GLN A 273 -9.97 14.45 -8.60
CA GLN A 273 -9.78 15.25 -9.82
C GLN A 273 -11.10 15.77 -10.42
N GLU A 274 -11.99 16.37 -9.61
CA GLU A 274 -13.32 16.87 -10.05
C GLU A 274 -14.26 15.78 -10.61
N ARG A 275 -14.16 14.55 -10.08
CA ARG A 275 -15.02 13.42 -10.46
C ARG A 275 -15.51 12.71 -9.21
N THR A 276 -16.80 12.41 -9.13
CA THR A 276 -17.31 11.54 -8.08
C THR A 276 -16.91 10.11 -8.39
N ILE A 277 -16.16 9.50 -7.48
CA ILE A 277 -15.68 8.10 -7.58
C ILE A 277 -16.46 7.15 -6.67
N GLY A 278 -17.33 7.67 -5.82
CA GLY A 278 -18.19 6.89 -4.95
C GLY A 278 -18.74 7.74 -3.81
N TYR A 279 -19.37 7.07 -2.85
CA TYR A 279 -19.88 7.68 -1.61
C TYR A 279 -19.34 6.90 -0.41
N LEU A 280 -19.22 7.60 0.71
CA LEU A 280 -18.94 6.95 1.98
C LEU A 280 -20.12 6.04 2.37
N ASP A 281 -19.84 4.88 2.95
CA ASP A 281 -20.89 3.90 3.25
C ASP A 281 -21.97 4.44 4.21
N PRO A 282 -23.24 4.02 4.09
CA PRO A 282 -24.34 4.53 4.92
C PRO A 282 -24.14 4.38 6.44
N ALA A 283 -23.34 3.41 6.87
CA ALA A 283 -23.01 3.21 8.28
C ALA A 283 -21.92 4.19 8.79
N ALA A 284 -20.99 4.59 7.92
CA ALA A 284 -19.88 5.48 8.24
C ALA A 284 -20.25 6.95 8.05
N ALA A 285 -21.09 7.27 7.05
CA ALA A 285 -21.41 8.64 6.68
C ALA A 285 -21.98 9.50 7.82
N PRO A 286 -22.91 9.03 8.68
CA PRO A 286 -23.39 9.79 9.83
C PRO A 286 -22.29 10.05 10.88
N GLN A 287 -21.34 9.13 11.07
CA GLN A 287 -20.25 9.26 12.04
C GLN A 287 -19.22 10.31 11.59
N TRP A 288 -18.99 10.39 10.28
CA TRP A 288 -18.08 11.33 9.64
C TRP A 288 -18.69 12.70 9.34
N ALA A 289 -20.02 12.83 9.44
CA ALA A 289 -20.70 14.08 9.11
C ALA A 289 -20.28 15.25 10.00
N ALA A 290 -20.03 15.03 11.28
CA ALA A 290 -19.63 16.09 12.21
C ALA A 290 -18.30 16.77 11.84
N PRO A 291 -17.16 16.04 11.72
CA PRO A 291 -15.90 16.67 11.33
C PRO A 291 -15.94 17.26 9.91
N ILE A 292 -16.54 16.55 8.95
CA ILE A 292 -16.60 17.01 7.55
C ILE A 292 -17.42 18.31 7.43
N ARG A 293 -18.62 18.36 8.01
CA ARG A 293 -19.47 19.56 7.94
C ARG A 293 -18.83 20.74 8.67
N ARG A 294 -18.12 20.51 9.77
CA ARG A 294 -17.38 21.55 10.50
C ARG A 294 -16.29 22.18 9.64
N ILE A 295 -15.51 21.36 8.94
CA ILE A 295 -14.46 21.83 8.03
C ILE A 295 -15.07 22.64 6.87
N VAL A 296 -16.13 22.13 6.25
CA VAL A 296 -16.84 22.81 5.15
C VAL A 296 -17.47 24.13 5.60
N ALA A 297 -18.10 24.17 6.77
CA ALA A 297 -18.66 25.39 7.36
C ALA A 297 -17.58 26.43 7.71
N SER A 298 -16.35 25.96 7.95
CA SER A 298 -15.19 26.83 8.15
C SER A 298 -14.59 27.36 6.83
N GLY A 299 -15.16 26.96 5.68
CA GLY A 299 -14.74 27.42 4.36
C GLY A 299 -13.64 26.59 3.71
N PHE A 300 -13.39 25.36 4.19
CA PHE A 300 -12.34 24.48 3.69
C PHE A 300 -12.90 23.21 3.04
N VAL A 301 -12.06 22.54 2.24
CA VAL A 301 -12.39 21.26 1.59
C VAL A 301 -11.73 20.12 2.36
N PRO A 302 -12.49 19.22 3.02
CA PRO A 302 -11.90 18.06 3.70
C PRO A 302 -11.20 17.15 2.68
N THR A 303 -9.93 16.85 2.90
CA THR A 303 -9.16 15.93 2.04
C THR A 303 -8.55 14.77 2.82
N THR A 304 -8.41 13.64 2.14
CA THR A 304 -7.61 12.50 2.63
C THR A 304 -6.93 11.77 1.47
N SER A 305 -6.01 10.87 1.80
CA SER A 305 -5.36 10.00 0.82
C SER A 305 -6.27 8.84 0.45
N ALA A 306 -6.22 8.43 -0.81
CA ALA A 306 -6.88 7.25 -1.34
C ALA A 306 -5.89 6.36 -2.09
N LYS A 307 -6.08 5.05 -1.97
CA LYS A 307 -5.45 4.02 -2.78
C LYS A 307 -6.50 3.31 -3.61
N ILE A 308 -6.31 3.36 -4.92
CA ILE A 308 -7.19 2.72 -5.87
C ILE A 308 -6.39 1.63 -6.55
N TRP A 309 -6.81 0.39 -6.36
CA TRP A 309 -6.31 -0.69 -7.18
C TRP A 309 -7.35 -1.07 -8.20
N ALA A 310 -6.93 -1.30 -9.43
CA ALA A 310 -7.84 -1.72 -10.47
C ALA A 310 -7.25 -2.81 -11.35
N SER A 311 -8.13 -3.58 -11.97
CA SER A 311 -7.77 -4.57 -12.98
C SER A 311 -8.80 -4.54 -14.10
N GLU A 312 -8.34 -4.80 -15.31
CA GLU A 312 -9.20 -4.95 -16.48
C GLU A 312 -8.94 -6.34 -17.05
N TYR A 313 -9.96 -7.19 -17.06
CA TYR A 313 -9.85 -8.56 -17.59
C TYR A 313 -10.93 -8.80 -18.62
N ASP A 314 -10.71 -9.80 -19.46
CA ASP A 314 -11.67 -10.16 -20.48
C ASP A 314 -12.74 -11.07 -19.86
N GLY A 315 -13.88 -10.47 -19.55
CA GLY A 315 -15.05 -11.14 -19.03
C GLY A 315 -15.82 -11.91 -20.10
N TRP A 316 -17.00 -12.41 -19.71
CA TRP A 316 -17.89 -13.12 -20.62
C TRP A 316 -18.50 -12.15 -21.64
N ASP A 317 -19.01 -11.02 -21.16
CA ASP A 317 -19.74 -10.03 -21.97
C ASP A 317 -18.83 -8.93 -22.54
N GLY A 318 -17.53 -8.95 -22.22
CA GLY A 318 -16.56 -7.97 -22.70
C GLY A 318 -15.48 -7.65 -21.67
N PRO A 319 -14.66 -6.61 -21.91
CA PRO A 319 -13.71 -6.11 -20.92
C PRO A 319 -14.46 -5.67 -19.66
N GLU A 320 -14.11 -6.26 -18.53
CA GLU A 320 -14.66 -5.89 -17.22
C GLU A 320 -13.60 -5.13 -16.43
N PHE A 321 -14.00 -3.99 -15.86
CA PHE A 321 -13.15 -3.17 -15.01
C PHE A 321 -13.55 -3.36 -13.55
N ARG A 322 -12.61 -3.84 -12.72
CA ARG A 322 -12.82 -4.03 -11.28
C ARG A 322 -11.86 -3.15 -10.48
N PRO A 323 -12.34 -2.06 -9.86
CA PRO A 323 -11.60 -1.29 -8.89
C PRO A 323 -11.88 -1.75 -7.45
N SER A 324 -10.91 -1.52 -6.58
CA SER A 324 -11.07 -1.48 -5.13
C SER A 324 -10.53 -0.13 -4.68
N VAL A 325 -11.38 0.68 -4.04
CA VAL A 325 -11.04 2.03 -3.62
C VAL A 325 -11.01 2.07 -2.11
N TYR A 326 -9.87 2.45 -1.55
CA TYR A 326 -9.67 2.61 -0.13
C TYR A 326 -9.32 4.07 0.16
N ILE A 327 -9.85 4.63 1.24
CA ILE A 327 -9.54 5.97 1.74
C ILE A 327 -9.01 5.90 3.17
N ALA A 328 -8.15 6.84 3.56
CA ALA A 328 -7.60 6.92 4.92
C ALA A 328 -8.56 7.72 5.82
N LEU A 329 -9.35 7.03 6.63
CA LEU A 329 -10.33 7.66 7.51
C LEU A 329 -10.05 7.39 8.99
N GLY A 330 -9.58 6.22 9.41
CA GLY A 330 -9.41 5.95 10.85
C GLY A 330 -10.66 6.28 11.67
N GLU A 331 -10.47 6.90 12.82
CA GLU A 331 -11.55 7.22 13.76
C GLU A 331 -12.07 8.68 13.60
N PRO A 332 -13.40 8.91 13.49
CA PRO A 332 -13.96 10.26 13.28
C PRO A 332 -13.56 11.30 14.33
N HIS A 333 -13.41 10.88 15.58
CA HIS A 333 -13.05 11.76 16.70
C HIS A 333 -11.58 12.17 16.72
N LEU A 334 -10.74 11.55 15.88
CA LEU A 334 -9.33 11.92 15.67
C LEU A 334 -9.12 12.76 14.41
N ALA A 335 -10.17 12.98 13.61
CA ALA A 335 -10.08 13.68 12.34
C ALA A 335 -9.69 15.16 12.47
N ILE A 336 -10.00 15.77 13.62
CA ILE A 336 -9.75 17.18 13.93
C ILE A 336 -9.25 17.26 15.38
N PRO A 337 -8.26 18.12 15.67
CA PRO A 337 -7.81 18.35 17.04
C PRO A 337 -8.91 18.90 17.95
N LEU A 338 -8.84 18.52 19.22
CA LEU A 338 -9.79 18.93 20.25
C LEU A 338 -9.69 20.43 20.59
N ASN A 339 -8.54 21.05 20.34
CA ASN A 339 -8.31 22.47 20.58
C ASN A 339 -7.96 23.25 19.30
N SER A 340 -8.01 24.57 19.39
CA SER A 340 -7.64 25.45 18.28
C SER A 340 -6.12 25.55 18.15
N PRO A 341 -5.60 25.77 16.93
CA PRO A 341 -4.19 26.10 16.76
C PRO A 341 -3.81 27.39 17.52
N PRO A 342 -2.52 27.60 17.83
CA PRO A 342 -2.06 28.81 18.52
C PRO A 342 -2.51 30.09 17.82
N ALA A 343 -2.95 31.09 18.59
CA ALA A 343 -3.48 32.35 18.04
C ALA A 343 -2.38 33.27 17.48
N GLY A 344 -1.15 33.15 17.97
CA GLY A 344 0.01 33.92 17.49
C GLY A 344 0.77 33.23 16.35
N PRO A 345 1.79 33.88 15.77
CA PRO A 345 2.65 33.24 14.76
C PRO A 345 3.31 31.99 15.32
N TYR A 346 3.10 30.86 14.66
CA TYR A 346 3.66 29.57 15.07
C TYR A 346 4.12 28.77 13.87
N THR A 347 4.92 27.74 14.11
CA THR A 347 5.17 26.69 13.13
C THR A 347 4.95 25.33 13.79
N LEU A 348 4.25 24.45 13.08
CA LEU A 348 4.01 23.08 13.48
C LEU A 348 5.21 22.21 13.11
N LEU A 349 5.71 21.46 14.08
CA LEU A 349 6.80 20.51 13.85
C LEU A 349 6.31 19.30 13.03
N PRO A 350 7.13 18.79 12.10
CA PRO A 350 6.91 17.46 11.52
C PRO A 350 6.86 16.39 12.60
N ARG A 351 6.06 15.35 12.35
CA ARG A 351 5.91 14.22 13.25
C ARG A 351 7.18 13.35 13.32
N SER A 352 7.47 12.76 14.48
CA SER A 352 8.61 11.89 14.80
C SER A 352 8.23 10.96 15.97
N ALA A 353 9.19 10.19 16.48
CA ALA A 353 8.97 9.33 17.65
C ALA A 353 8.35 10.12 18.82
N ILE A 354 7.25 9.58 19.33
CA ILE A 354 6.41 10.14 20.38
C ILE A 354 7.22 10.31 21.68
N VAL A 355 6.94 11.37 22.42
CA VAL A 355 7.64 11.75 23.65
C VAL A 355 6.63 11.96 24.78
N GLN A 356 6.78 11.20 25.86
CA GLN A 356 5.94 11.34 27.05
C GLN A 356 6.18 12.68 27.77
N VAL A 357 5.09 13.37 28.09
CA VAL A 357 5.14 14.55 28.96
C VAL A 357 5.17 14.10 30.41
N THR A 358 5.94 14.80 31.24
CA THR A 358 6.07 14.53 32.67
C THR A 358 5.44 15.63 33.51
N LYS A 359 5.13 15.32 34.77
CA LYS A 359 4.44 16.20 35.73
C LYS A 359 3.00 16.54 35.36
N GLU A 360 2.36 15.70 34.58
CA GLU A 360 1.00 15.89 34.09
C GLU A 360 -0.03 15.80 35.22
N ALA A 361 0.24 14.94 36.21
CA ALA A 361 -0.57 14.82 37.42
C ALA A 361 -0.66 16.13 38.22
N GLU A 362 0.36 17.00 38.14
CA GLU A 362 0.35 18.33 38.79
C GLU A 362 -0.59 19.32 38.07
N HIS A 363 -1.04 18.98 36.86
CA HIS A 363 -1.83 19.81 35.96
C HIS A 363 -3.12 19.12 35.49
N PHE A 364 -3.60 18.11 36.24
CA PHE A 364 -4.80 17.35 35.89
C PHE A 364 -6.07 18.23 35.82
N ASP A 365 -6.12 19.33 36.57
CA ASP A 365 -7.21 20.29 36.55
C ASP A 365 -7.39 20.96 35.19
N VAL A 366 -6.30 21.18 34.45
CA VAL A 366 -6.29 21.65 33.05
C VAL A 366 -6.61 20.50 32.11
N LEU A 367 -5.89 19.38 32.24
CA LEU A 367 -5.98 18.25 31.31
C LEU A 367 -7.39 17.67 31.20
N ARG A 368 -8.12 17.54 32.33
CA ARG A 368 -9.49 16.99 32.35
C ARG A 368 -10.48 17.74 31.45
N HIS A 369 -10.22 19.00 31.13
CA HIS A 369 -11.08 19.79 30.22
C HIS A 369 -10.89 19.41 28.76
N HIS A 370 -9.77 18.74 28.44
CA HIS A 370 -9.41 18.29 27.10
C HIS A 370 -9.54 16.78 26.92
N VAL A 371 -9.90 16.01 27.95
CA VAL A 371 -10.14 14.56 27.82
C VAL A 371 -11.50 14.34 27.15
N PRO A 372 -11.57 13.77 25.94
CA PRO A 372 -12.83 13.49 25.27
C PRO A 372 -13.52 12.28 25.92
N THR A 373 -14.81 12.11 25.65
CA THR A 373 -15.58 10.96 26.16
C THR A 373 -15.08 9.61 25.60
N SER A 374 -14.39 9.61 24.46
CA SER A 374 -13.70 8.43 23.91
C SER A 374 -12.51 7.99 24.77
N GLY A 375 -12.00 8.85 25.65
CA GLY A 375 -10.80 8.62 26.46
C GLY A 375 -9.48 8.84 25.71
N HIS A 376 -9.52 9.15 24.41
CA HIS A 376 -8.36 9.45 23.60
C HIS A 376 -8.68 10.52 22.55
N GLY A 377 -7.77 11.47 22.32
CA GLY A 377 -7.94 12.49 21.29
C GLY A 377 -6.66 13.23 20.90
N LEU A 378 -6.73 13.91 19.76
CA LEU A 378 -5.63 14.67 19.16
C LEU A 378 -5.68 16.14 19.59
N LEU A 379 -4.53 16.77 19.78
CA LEU A 379 -4.37 18.15 20.24
C LEU A 379 -3.21 18.85 19.53
N PHE A 380 -3.26 20.18 19.53
CA PHE A 380 -2.10 21.02 19.35
C PHE A 380 -1.50 21.34 20.72
N VAL A 381 -0.19 21.11 20.85
CA VAL A 381 0.58 21.53 22.01
C VAL A 381 1.60 22.60 21.61
N THR A 382 1.91 23.52 22.50
CA THR A 382 3.03 24.46 22.33
C THR A 382 4.18 24.09 23.24
N LEU A 383 5.39 24.19 22.71
CA LEU A 383 6.64 23.89 23.39
C LEU A 383 7.37 25.20 23.69
N VAL A 384 7.56 25.50 24.96
CA VAL A 384 8.15 26.76 25.42
C VAL A 384 9.38 26.48 26.27
N GLU A 385 10.47 27.21 26.03
CA GLU A 385 11.62 27.17 26.92
C GLU A 385 11.28 27.81 28.27
N CYS A 386 11.47 27.05 29.34
CA CYS A 386 11.33 27.55 30.70
C CYS A 386 12.71 27.67 31.37
N GLN A 387 13.07 28.91 31.72
CA GLN A 387 14.27 29.23 32.48
C GLN A 387 13.95 29.10 33.97
N PRO A 388 14.54 28.14 34.70
CA PRO A 388 14.19 27.92 36.09
C PRO A 388 14.67 29.07 36.98
N THR A 389 13.85 29.41 37.98
CA THR A 389 14.14 30.47 38.96
C THR A 389 15.24 30.10 39.97
N ALA A 390 15.52 28.81 40.15
CA ALA A 390 16.57 28.32 41.05
C ALA A 390 17.94 28.28 40.34
N SER A 391 18.99 28.84 40.97
CA SER A 391 20.30 29.11 40.34
C SER A 391 21.09 27.88 39.84
N ARG A 392 20.62 26.64 40.08
CA ARG A 392 21.27 25.39 39.67
C ARG A 392 20.44 24.53 38.72
N ALA A 393 19.20 24.88 38.46
CA ALA A 393 18.34 24.12 37.57
C ALA A 393 18.67 24.43 36.10
N LYS A 394 18.61 23.42 35.23
CA LYS A 394 18.83 23.58 33.79
C LYS A 394 17.54 24.03 33.09
N PRO A 395 17.62 24.79 31.98
CA PRO A 395 16.47 25.06 31.13
C PRO A 395 15.78 23.76 30.72
N HIS A 396 14.45 23.78 30.70
CA HIS A 396 13.63 22.65 30.27
C HIS A 396 12.52 23.11 29.35
N VAL A 397 11.92 22.16 28.63
CA VAL A 397 10.79 22.43 27.75
C VAL A 397 9.51 22.24 28.53
N GLU A 398 8.73 23.30 28.66
CA GLU A 398 7.37 23.29 29.17
C GLU A 398 6.40 22.98 28.03
N VAL A 399 5.43 22.10 28.30
CA VAL A 399 4.37 21.74 27.35
C VAL A 399 3.10 22.44 27.77
N ARG A 400 2.44 23.10 26.82
CA ARG A 400 1.22 23.88 27.07
C ARG A 400 0.11 23.50 26.09
N ILE A 401 -1.12 23.52 26.56
CA ILE A 401 -2.36 23.41 25.78
C ILE A 401 -3.15 24.69 26.04
N ASP A 402 -3.59 25.37 24.97
CA ASP A 402 -4.32 26.64 25.06
C ASP A 402 -3.66 27.67 26.00
N ASP A 403 -2.33 27.80 25.86
CA ASP A 403 -1.44 28.62 26.68
C ASP A 403 -1.38 28.27 28.18
N GLN A 404 -2.01 27.19 28.61
CA GLN A 404 -1.95 26.66 29.97
C GLN A 404 -0.90 25.54 30.08
N ARG A 405 -0.09 25.58 31.13
CA ARG A 405 0.92 24.55 31.39
C ARG A 405 0.24 23.23 31.73
N VAL A 406 0.64 22.17 31.03
CA VAL A 406 0.14 20.81 31.25
C VAL A 406 1.22 19.83 31.67
N GLY A 407 2.49 20.23 31.58
CA GLY A 407 3.60 19.42 32.03
C GLY A 407 4.92 19.94 31.46
N GLN A 408 5.92 19.06 31.42
CA GLN A 408 7.24 19.35 30.88
C GLN A 408 7.89 18.09 30.29
N LEU A 409 8.81 18.26 29.34
CA LEU A 409 9.61 17.15 28.86
C LEU A 409 10.68 16.75 29.89
N THR A 410 11.14 15.50 29.83
CA THR A 410 12.27 15.05 30.67
C THR A 410 13.52 15.91 30.41
N PRO A 411 14.48 15.98 31.36
CA PRO A 411 15.70 16.78 31.15
C PRO A 411 16.49 16.38 29.89
N GLN A 412 16.54 15.08 29.58
CA GLN A 412 17.22 14.57 28.38
C GLN A 412 16.48 15.00 27.11
N MET A 413 15.15 14.86 27.08
CA MET A 413 14.37 15.25 25.91
C MET A 413 14.33 16.76 25.72
N SER A 414 14.24 17.53 26.80
CA SER A 414 14.34 18.99 26.76
C SER A 414 15.61 19.46 26.04
N GLN A 415 16.77 18.86 26.33
CA GLN A 415 18.04 19.22 25.66
C GLN A 415 18.00 18.95 24.15
N ARG A 416 17.23 17.96 23.69
CA ARG A 416 17.09 17.63 22.27
C ARG A 416 16.16 18.58 21.52
N PHE A 417 15.21 19.24 22.21
CA PHE A 417 14.27 20.19 21.61
C PHE A 417 14.72 21.65 21.70
N LEU A 418 15.39 22.03 22.80
CA LEU A 418 15.73 23.43 23.11
C LEU A 418 16.44 24.19 21.98
N PRO A 419 17.48 23.64 21.30
CA PRO A 419 18.16 24.40 20.25
C PRO A 419 17.21 24.82 19.11
N MET A 420 16.28 23.94 18.75
CA MET A 420 15.28 24.23 17.72
C MET A 420 14.23 25.22 18.22
N ILE A 421 13.72 25.04 19.45
CA ILE A 421 12.74 25.97 20.04
C ILE A 421 13.32 27.39 20.12
N GLN A 422 14.59 27.51 20.53
CA GLN A 422 15.31 28.79 20.60
C GLN A 422 15.47 29.43 19.22
N HIS A 423 15.82 28.64 18.20
CA HIS A 423 15.94 29.12 16.82
C HIS A 423 14.61 29.64 16.29
N LEU A 424 13.52 28.89 16.48
CA LEU A 424 12.18 29.29 16.05
C LEU A 424 11.65 30.50 16.82
N ALA A 425 11.91 30.57 18.12
CA ALA A 425 11.58 31.73 18.94
C ALA A 425 12.34 32.99 18.49
N ALA A 426 13.61 32.86 18.09
CA ALA A 426 14.38 33.97 17.51
C ALA A 426 13.81 34.47 16.17
N ARG A 427 13.07 33.61 15.45
CA ARG A 427 12.28 33.97 14.26
C ARG A 427 10.90 34.57 14.59
N GLY A 428 10.56 34.71 15.88
CA GLY A 428 9.25 35.18 16.33
C GLY A 428 8.13 34.14 16.19
N LEU A 429 8.48 32.85 16.10
CA LEU A 429 7.52 31.75 15.94
C LEU A 429 7.41 30.94 17.22
N THR A 430 6.19 30.73 17.69
CA THR A 430 5.89 29.70 18.70
C THR A 430 6.12 28.31 18.10
N THR A 431 6.79 27.44 18.84
CA THR A 431 6.96 26.04 18.42
C THR A 431 5.70 25.26 18.80
N ALA A 432 4.94 24.83 17.80
CA ALA A 432 3.78 23.95 18.00
C ALA A 432 4.14 22.53 17.58
N ALA A 433 3.56 21.54 18.25
CA ALA A 433 3.70 20.14 17.90
C ALA A 433 2.33 19.46 17.96
N TRP A 434 2.26 18.27 17.36
CA TRP A 434 1.15 17.38 17.59
C TRP A 434 1.24 16.82 19.00
N GLY A 435 0.11 16.57 19.63
CA GLY A 435 0.07 15.77 20.84
C GLY A 435 -1.21 14.98 20.93
N ASP A 436 -1.16 13.84 21.58
CA ASP A 436 -2.33 13.06 21.93
C ASP A 436 -2.57 13.12 23.44
N ILE A 437 -3.83 13.13 23.83
CA ILE A 437 -4.25 12.98 25.22
C ILE A 437 -4.97 11.66 25.38
N LYS A 438 -4.57 10.90 26.39
CA LYS A 438 -5.25 9.70 26.83
C LYS A 438 -5.68 9.89 28.28
N GLY A 439 -6.95 9.72 28.58
CA GLY A 439 -7.42 10.02 29.92
C GLY A 439 -8.78 9.48 30.29
N SER A 440 -9.11 9.69 31.55
CA SER A 440 -10.36 9.31 32.20
C SER A 440 -10.79 10.43 33.16
N ALA A 441 -11.86 10.19 33.92
CA ALA A 441 -12.32 11.13 34.95
C ALA A 441 -11.32 11.34 36.10
N VAL A 442 -10.28 10.51 36.23
CA VAL A 442 -9.35 10.52 37.40
C VAL A 442 -7.88 10.73 37.04
N ALA A 443 -7.50 10.54 35.77
CA ALA A 443 -6.11 10.69 35.31
C ALA A 443 -6.10 11.01 33.82
N ALA A 444 -5.09 11.76 33.37
CA ALA A 444 -4.85 12.07 31.97
C ALA A 444 -3.35 12.15 31.70
N GLU A 445 -2.95 11.65 30.54
CA GLU A 445 -1.59 11.60 30.03
C GLU A 445 -1.57 12.29 28.67
N VAL A 446 -0.52 13.07 28.42
CA VAL A 446 -0.26 13.76 27.16
C VAL A 446 1.09 13.33 26.63
N ARG A 447 1.11 13.13 25.31
CA ARG A 447 2.32 12.83 24.57
C ARG A 447 2.51 13.87 23.49
N VAL A 448 3.77 14.10 23.13
CA VAL A 448 4.16 15.06 22.10
C VAL A 448 4.78 14.31 20.93
N ASP A 449 4.28 14.60 19.74
CA ASP A 449 4.82 14.12 18.49
C ASP A 449 5.47 15.29 17.73
N GLY A 450 6.80 15.24 17.64
CA GLY A 450 7.59 16.25 16.96
C GLY A 450 9.04 15.83 16.79
N ILE A 451 9.63 16.23 15.66
CA ILE A 451 11.07 16.05 15.42
C ILE A 451 11.91 16.78 16.48
N LYS A 452 13.09 16.25 16.74
CA LYS A 452 14.08 16.86 17.65
C LYS A 452 15.04 17.75 16.84
N ALA A 453 15.83 18.58 17.50
CA ALA A 453 16.77 19.48 16.81
C ALA A 453 17.80 18.73 15.94
N ASN A 454 18.17 17.50 16.30
CA ASN A 454 19.09 16.67 15.51
C ASN A 454 18.46 16.01 14.27
N GLU A 455 17.13 16.01 14.19
CA GLU A 455 16.34 15.50 13.06
C GLU A 455 15.88 16.63 12.13
N ALA A 456 16.01 17.89 12.58
CA ALA A 456 15.55 19.07 11.86
C ALA A 456 16.44 19.40 10.65
N THR A 457 15.83 19.44 9.48
CA THR A 457 16.48 19.91 8.25
C THR A 457 16.42 21.44 8.16
N SER A 458 17.26 22.06 7.31
CA SER A 458 17.20 23.51 7.07
C SER A 458 15.82 23.97 6.57
N ALA A 459 15.08 23.11 5.86
CA ALA A 459 13.72 23.42 5.43
C ALA A 459 12.76 23.58 6.62
N VAL A 460 12.93 22.80 7.70
CA VAL A 460 12.11 22.93 8.91
C VAL A 460 12.55 24.14 9.74
N LEU A 461 13.86 24.37 9.85
CA LEU A 461 14.41 25.44 10.70
C LEU A 461 14.24 26.84 10.10
N ASP A 462 14.39 26.98 8.78
CA ASP A 462 14.47 28.27 8.07
C ASP A 462 13.35 28.47 7.03
N GLY A 463 12.58 27.41 6.74
CA GLY A 463 11.47 27.47 5.78
C GLY A 463 10.26 28.28 6.26
N PRO A 464 9.24 28.45 5.39
CA PRO A 464 8.00 29.12 5.75
C PRO A 464 7.31 28.40 6.92
N PRO A 465 6.63 29.13 7.83
CA PRO A 465 5.92 28.51 8.94
C PRO A 465 4.84 27.54 8.44
N VAL A 466 4.77 26.35 9.05
CA VAL A 466 3.70 25.39 8.80
C VAL A 466 2.56 25.70 9.77
N THR A 467 1.46 26.22 9.25
CA THR A 467 0.27 26.56 10.03
C THR A 467 -0.95 25.76 9.56
N ILE A 468 -1.87 25.54 10.49
CA ILE A 468 -3.16 24.89 10.25
C ILE A 468 -4.23 25.96 10.47
N PRO A 469 -5.18 26.13 9.53
CA PRO A 469 -6.24 27.10 9.72
C PRO A 469 -7.11 26.74 10.94
N PRO A 470 -7.57 27.73 11.72
CA PRO A 470 -8.57 27.51 12.75
C PRO A 470 -9.92 27.15 12.12
N LEU A 471 -10.67 26.28 12.78
CA LEU A 471 -12.03 25.91 12.40
C LEU A 471 -13.05 26.64 13.27
N CYS A 472 -14.28 26.76 12.80
CA CYS A 472 -15.39 27.23 13.61
C CYS A 472 -15.61 26.33 14.85
N PRO A 473 -16.25 26.85 15.91
CA PRO A 473 -16.55 26.06 17.11
C PRO A 473 -17.37 24.81 16.79
N GLU A 474 -17.14 23.75 17.57
CA GLU A 474 -17.92 22.52 17.44
C GLU A 474 -19.38 22.74 17.90
N LEU A 475 -20.33 22.24 17.10
CA LEU A 475 -21.76 22.26 17.43
C LEU A 475 -22.22 20.87 17.93
N PRO A 476 -23.07 20.79 18.97
CA PRO A 476 -23.65 19.53 19.43
C PRO A 476 -24.47 18.77 18.38
N ASP A 477 -25.00 19.49 17.39
CA ASP A 477 -25.74 18.94 16.26
C ASP A 477 -25.07 19.41 14.97
N SER A 478 -24.44 18.48 14.25
CA SER A 478 -23.71 18.74 13.02
C SER A 478 -24.61 19.17 11.86
N THR A 479 -25.91 18.94 11.93
CA THR A 479 -26.84 19.38 10.89
C THR A 479 -27.04 20.90 10.88
N ARG A 480 -26.67 21.57 11.98
CA ARG A 480 -26.81 23.03 12.17
C ARG A 480 -25.67 23.86 11.58
N TYR A 481 -24.61 23.22 11.08
CA TYR A 481 -23.56 23.93 10.36
C TYR A 481 -24.10 24.59 9.10
N ASP A 482 -23.81 25.88 8.92
CA ASP A 482 -24.13 26.61 7.70
C ASP A 482 -23.09 26.29 6.61
N LEU A 483 -23.51 25.54 5.59
CA LEU A 483 -22.66 25.18 4.46
C LEU A 483 -22.85 26.11 3.25
N THR A 484 -23.70 27.14 3.34
CA THR A 484 -23.99 28.09 2.26
C THR A 484 -22.74 28.74 1.65
N PRO A 485 -21.69 29.10 2.43
CA PRO A 485 -20.46 29.66 1.85
C PRO A 485 -19.80 28.75 0.81
N MET A 486 -20.01 27.43 0.92
CA MET A 486 -19.43 26.40 0.05
C MET A 486 -20.45 25.80 -0.92
N HIS A 487 -21.61 26.44 -1.17
CA HIS A 487 -22.73 25.84 -1.92
C HIS A 487 -22.33 25.25 -3.28
N SER A 488 -21.42 25.88 -4.02
CA SER A 488 -20.96 25.42 -5.34
C SER A 488 -20.24 24.08 -5.26
N LEU A 489 -19.55 23.81 -4.15
CA LEU A 489 -18.89 22.54 -3.89
C LEU A 489 -19.91 21.43 -3.62
N LEU A 490 -21.01 21.74 -2.93
CA LEU A 490 -22.03 20.76 -2.49
C LEU A 490 -22.92 20.25 -3.63
N VAL A 491 -22.88 20.89 -4.80
CA VAL A 491 -23.63 20.45 -5.97
C VAL A 491 -23.06 19.11 -6.46
N PRO A 492 -23.89 18.07 -6.65
CA PRO A 492 -23.45 16.79 -7.20
C PRO A 492 -22.82 16.97 -8.58
N LEU A 493 -21.67 16.33 -8.80
CA LEU A 493 -21.03 16.32 -10.11
C LEU A 493 -21.72 15.30 -11.02
N PRO A 494 -21.90 15.61 -12.33
CA PRO A 494 -22.47 14.65 -13.25
C PRO A 494 -21.57 13.41 -13.38
N PRO A 495 -22.14 12.19 -13.45
CA PRO A 495 -21.35 10.99 -13.65
C PRO A 495 -20.64 11.03 -15.01
N ILE A 496 -19.42 10.49 -15.05
CA ILE A 496 -18.69 10.33 -16.31
C ILE A 496 -19.36 9.21 -17.10
N THR A 497 -19.66 9.49 -18.37
CA THR A 497 -20.15 8.46 -19.29
C THR A 497 -18.97 7.66 -19.83
N ALA A 498 -19.05 6.33 -19.79
CA ALA A 498 -18.05 5.47 -20.43
C ALA A 498 -18.06 5.70 -21.94
N THR A 499 -16.92 6.13 -22.50
CA THR A 499 -16.69 6.05 -23.94
C THR A 499 -16.14 4.66 -24.22
N PHE A 500 -17.01 3.68 -24.45
CA PHE A 500 -16.56 2.41 -25.02
C PHE A 500 -15.99 2.69 -26.42
N ALA A 501 -14.88 2.06 -26.78
CA ALA A 501 -14.42 2.09 -28.16
C ALA A 501 -15.57 1.61 -29.05
N THR A 502 -15.93 2.39 -30.07
CA THR A 502 -16.91 1.94 -31.06
C THR A 502 -16.39 0.62 -31.63
N PRO A 503 -17.19 -0.46 -31.63
CA PRO A 503 -16.75 -1.71 -32.22
C PRO A 503 -16.34 -1.48 -33.68
N PRO A 504 -15.28 -2.14 -34.17
CA PRO A 504 -14.81 -1.95 -35.53
C PRO A 504 -15.92 -2.26 -36.54
N VAL A 505 -15.86 -1.63 -37.71
CA VAL A 505 -16.85 -1.86 -38.77
C VAL A 505 -16.81 -3.32 -39.22
N GLU A 506 -17.98 -3.96 -39.36
CA GLU A 506 -18.07 -5.38 -39.73
C GLU A 506 -17.39 -5.66 -41.09
N PRO A 507 -16.40 -6.55 -41.15
CA PRO A 507 -15.75 -6.96 -42.40
C PRO A 507 -16.70 -7.62 -43.41
N PRO A 508 -16.43 -7.58 -44.73
CA PRO A 508 -17.27 -8.22 -45.76
C PRO A 508 -17.32 -9.76 -45.65
N ASP A 509 -18.33 -10.39 -46.24
CA ASP A 509 -18.49 -11.86 -46.22
C ASP A 509 -17.27 -12.59 -46.81
N GLY A 510 -16.90 -13.73 -46.22
CA GLY A 510 -15.68 -14.46 -46.54
C GLY A 510 -14.39 -13.89 -45.93
N SER A 511 -14.46 -12.82 -45.14
CA SER A 511 -13.31 -12.29 -44.41
C SER A 511 -12.83 -13.27 -43.34
N VAL A 512 -11.52 -13.28 -43.10
CA VAL A 512 -10.89 -14.00 -41.98
C VAL A 512 -10.26 -12.96 -41.06
N VAL A 513 -10.64 -13.01 -39.79
CA VAL A 513 -10.06 -12.15 -38.75
C VAL A 513 -9.37 -13.01 -37.70
N LYS A 514 -8.35 -12.45 -37.07
CA LYS A 514 -7.76 -12.99 -35.84
C LYS A 514 -7.95 -11.99 -34.70
N PHE A 515 -8.07 -12.53 -33.50
CA PHE A 515 -8.20 -11.76 -32.27
C PHE A 515 -7.68 -12.59 -31.09
N GLU A 516 -7.48 -11.92 -29.97
CA GLU A 516 -6.89 -12.53 -28.78
C GLU A 516 -7.78 -12.30 -27.56
N LYS A 517 -7.66 -13.20 -26.57
CA LYS A 517 -8.35 -13.09 -25.29
C LYS A 517 -7.47 -13.55 -24.14
N GLY A 518 -7.75 -13.06 -22.94
CA GLY A 518 -6.98 -13.35 -21.73
C GLY A 518 -5.58 -12.73 -21.79
N ASN A 519 -5.47 -11.50 -22.33
CA ASN A 519 -4.19 -10.80 -22.56
C ASN A 519 -3.18 -11.61 -23.39
N GLY A 520 -3.61 -12.11 -24.56
CA GLY A 520 -2.76 -12.90 -25.46
C GLY A 520 -2.59 -14.36 -25.06
N ARG A 521 -3.31 -14.83 -24.03
CA ARG A 521 -3.29 -16.24 -23.62
C ARG A 521 -3.99 -17.16 -24.62
N TYR A 522 -5.03 -16.66 -25.28
CA TYR A 522 -5.82 -17.39 -26.25
C TYR A 522 -5.84 -16.64 -27.57
N HIS A 523 -5.51 -17.33 -28.66
CA HIS A 523 -5.54 -16.78 -30.00
C HIS A 523 -6.65 -17.46 -30.81
N TYR A 524 -7.54 -16.67 -31.38
CA TYR A 524 -8.67 -17.16 -32.15
C TYR A 524 -8.60 -16.65 -33.58
N VAL A 525 -9.18 -17.43 -34.48
CA VAL A 525 -9.51 -17.00 -35.83
C VAL A 525 -11.01 -17.15 -36.02
N ALA A 526 -11.61 -16.23 -36.76
CA ALA A 526 -12.99 -16.35 -37.18
C ALA A 526 -13.14 -16.08 -38.67
N VAL A 527 -14.09 -16.79 -39.29
CA VAL A 527 -14.45 -16.62 -40.69
C VAL A 527 -15.89 -16.12 -40.80
N ARG A 528 -16.09 -15.06 -41.59
CA ARG A 528 -17.43 -14.56 -41.88
C ARG A 528 -18.11 -15.45 -42.91
N ARG A 529 -19.31 -15.93 -42.58
CA ARG A 529 -20.15 -16.74 -43.46
C ARG A 529 -21.58 -16.22 -43.41
N GLY A 530 -21.95 -15.45 -44.42
CA GLY A 530 -23.22 -14.72 -44.43
C GLY A 530 -23.26 -13.70 -43.29
N ASN A 531 -24.21 -13.88 -42.37
CA ASN A 531 -24.44 -12.95 -41.25
C ASN A 531 -23.83 -13.45 -39.92
N GLN A 532 -23.01 -14.50 -39.96
CA GLN A 532 -22.42 -15.11 -38.78
C GLN A 532 -20.91 -15.24 -38.91
N TRP A 533 -20.25 -15.27 -37.76
CA TRP A 533 -18.83 -15.53 -37.62
C TRP A 533 -18.64 -16.90 -36.98
N GLU A 534 -18.01 -17.81 -37.72
CA GLU A 534 -17.60 -19.12 -37.20
C GLU A 534 -16.17 -18.98 -36.65
N THR A 535 -15.98 -19.24 -35.35
CA THR A 535 -14.71 -19.07 -34.65
C THR A 535 -13.99 -20.40 -34.44
N THR A 536 -12.70 -20.36 -34.10
CA THR A 536 -11.91 -21.54 -33.71
C THR A 536 -12.12 -21.94 -32.24
N SER A 537 -13.22 -21.51 -31.59
CA SER A 537 -13.56 -21.95 -30.24
C SER A 537 -13.95 -23.42 -30.23
N THR A 538 -13.67 -24.11 -29.12
CA THR A 538 -14.05 -25.51 -28.91
C THR A 538 -15.34 -25.55 -28.08
N GLY A 539 -16.50 -25.50 -28.73
CA GLY A 539 -17.81 -25.41 -28.10
C GLY A 539 -18.21 -24.03 -27.55
N ASN A 540 -19.40 -23.95 -26.97
CA ASN A 540 -20.02 -22.72 -26.42
C ASN A 540 -19.95 -22.64 -24.89
N TRP A 541 -18.82 -23.07 -24.32
CA TRP A 541 -18.62 -23.17 -22.85
C TRP A 541 -17.66 -22.09 -22.33
N GLY A 542 -16.99 -21.39 -23.25
CA GLY A 542 -15.99 -20.39 -22.97
C GLY A 542 -16.44 -18.99 -23.37
N SER A 543 -15.59 -18.02 -23.09
CA SER A 543 -15.87 -16.60 -23.31
C SER A 543 -15.96 -16.15 -24.79
N ILE A 544 -15.86 -17.09 -25.74
CA ILE A 544 -16.05 -16.96 -27.18
C ILE A 544 -16.81 -18.21 -27.63
N ASP A 545 -17.88 -18.01 -28.41
CA ASP A 545 -18.71 -19.09 -28.94
C ASP A 545 -18.25 -19.50 -30.34
N GLU A 546 -18.57 -20.72 -30.76
CA GLU A 546 -18.26 -21.23 -32.10
C GLU A 546 -18.92 -20.40 -33.21
N VAL A 547 -20.10 -19.86 -32.93
CA VAL A 547 -20.89 -19.08 -33.88
C VAL A 547 -21.42 -17.82 -33.21
N MET A 548 -21.09 -16.66 -33.77
CA MET A 548 -21.44 -15.36 -33.19
C MET A 548 -21.95 -14.37 -34.23
N SER A 549 -22.75 -13.39 -33.80
CA SER A 549 -22.97 -12.18 -34.58
C SER A 549 -21.76 -11.25 -34.47
N TRP A 550 -21.58 -10.32 -35.42
CA TRP A 550 -20.49 -9.35 -35.30
C TRP A 550 -20.59 -8.45 -34.06
N PRO A 551 -21.77 -7.88 -33.69
CA PRO A 551 -21.89 -7.12 -32.45
C PRO A 551 -21.46 -7.90 -31.21
N ASP A 552 -21.84 -9.18 -31.11
CA ASP A 552 -21.47 -10.01 -29.96
C ASP A 552 -19.97 -10.32 -29.96
N LEU A 553 -19.40 -10.63 -31.12
CA LEU A 553 -17.97 -10.92 -31.24
C LEU A 553 -17.13 -9.68 -30.93
N ALA A 554 -17.50 -8.53 -31.48
CA ALA A 554 -16.79 -7.27 -31.31
C ALA A 554 -16.87 -6.73 -29.88
N ALA A 555 -17.95 -7.02 -29.14
CA ALA A 555 -18.05 -6.67 -27.72
C ALA A 555 -17.12 -7.51 -26.82
N ARG A 556 -16.78 -8.73 -27.23
CA ARG A 556 -16.05 -9.71 -26.41
C ARG A 556 -14.52 -9.71 -26.60
N ALA A 557 -13.99 -8.91 -27.53
CA ALA A 557 -12.57 -8.81 -27.82
C ALA A 557 -12.13 -7.35 -28.04
N ARG A 558 -10.90 -7.02 -27.62
CA ARG A 558 -10.39 -5.63 -27.61
C ARG A 558 -9.89 -5.16 -28.97
N THR A 559 -9.29 -6.06 -29.74
CA THR A 559 -8.64 -5.74 -31.02
C THR A 559 -8.82 -6.89 -32.01
N PHE A 560 -8.93 -6.53 -33.28
CA PHE A 560 -9.04 -7.47 -34.39
C PHE A 560 -8.03 -7.11 -35.47
N ALA A 561 -7.50 -8.14 -36.12
CA ALA A 561 -6.75 -7.97 -37.36
C ALA A 561 -7.42 -8.78 -38.48
N ILE A 562 -7.58 -8.19 -39.65
CA ILE A 562 -8.14 -8.82 -40.84
C ILE A 562 -7.02 -9.28 -41.79
N ALA A 563 -7.19 -10.47 -42.37
CA ALA A 563 -6.27 -10.99 -43.36
C ALA A 563 -6.45 -10.26 -44.71
N THR A 564 -5.38 -9.65 -45.22
CA THR A 564 -5.43 -8.82 -46.45
C THR A 564 -4.71 -9.45 -47.64
N ALA A 565 -3.77 -10.39 -47.41
CA ALA A 565 -3.06 -11.11 -48.45
C ALA A 565 -2.95 -12.61 -48.17
N TRP A 566 -2.94 -13.40 -49.24
CA TRP A 566 -2.97 -14.86 -49.19
C TRP A 566 -1.98 -15.47 -50.19
N SER A 567 -1.38 -16.59 -49.80
CA SER A 567 -0.46 -17.36 -50.64
C SER A 567 -0.88 -18.83 -50.73
N PRO A 568 -0.91 -19.43 -51.94
CA PRO A 568 -1.17 -20.86 -52.08
C PRO A 568 -0.17 -21.74 -51.33
N VAL A 569 -0.67 -22.80 -50.70
CA VAL A 569 0.13 -23.73 -49.90
C VAL A 569 0.32 -25.06 -50.62
N ARG A 570 1.57 -25.53 -50.70
CA ARG A 570 1.88 -26.91 -51.11
C ARG A 570 2.03 -27.78 -49.87
N TRP A 571 0.94 -28.41 -49.45
CA TRP A 571 0.83 -28.97 -48.09
C TRP A 571 1.93 -29.95 -47.65
N LYS A 572 2.58 -30.68 -48.59
CA LYS A 572 3.71 -31.59 -48.27
C LYS A 572 5.08 -30.91 -48.13
N ARG A 573 5.23 -29.65 -48.55
CA ARG A 573 6.55 -29.01 -48.75
C ARG A 573 6.62 -27.56 -48.28
N ASP A 574 5.54 -26.99 -47.77
CA ASP A 574 5.52 -25.61 -47.31
C ASP A 574 5.90 -25.58 -45.82
N SER A 575 7.03 -24.96 -45.48
CA SER A 575 7.47 -24.88 -44.09
C SER A 575 6.67 -23.86 -43.28
N ARG A 576 6.07 -22.85 -43.92
CA ARG A 576 5.36 -21.74 -43.27
C ARG A 576 4.16 -22.19 -42.43
N VAL A 577 3.56 -23.31 -42.79
CA VAL A 577 2.43 -23.90 -42.05
C VAL A 577 2.85 -24.43 -40.67
N HIS A 578 4.15 -24.61 -40.44
CA HIS A 578 4.67 -25.04 -39.14
C HIS A 578 4.97 -23.85 -38.20
N GLU A 579 4.82 -22.61 -38.68
CA GLU A 579 5.00 -21.43 -37.86
C GLU A 579 3.87 -21.34 -36.80
N TYR A 580 4.24 -21.03 -35.56
CA TYR A 580 3.28 -20.81 -34.47
C TYR A 580 2.37 -19.63 -34.84
N LEU A 581 1.06 -19.80 -34.64
CA LEU A 581 0.00 -18.86 -35.03
C LEU A 581 -0.14 -18.63 -36.55
N ALA A 582 0.42 -19.51 -37.38
CA ALA A 582 0.10 -19.54 -38.80
C ALA A 582 -1.40 -19.75 -39.00
N VAL A 583 -1.99 -18.97 -39.91
CA VAL A 583 -3.42 -19.07 -40.25
C VAL A 583 -3.56 -19.50 -41.70
N VAL A 584 -4.41 -20.49 -41.93
CA VAL A 584 -4.78 -20.94 -43.27
C VAL A 584 -6.28 -20.80 -43.49
N ARG A 585 -6.65 -20.63 -44.76
CA ARG A 585 -8.01 -20.86 -45.24
C ARG A 585 -8.02 -22.01 -46.21
N PHE A 586 -9.12 -22.74 -46.26
CA PHE A 586 -9.30 -23.86 -47.17
C PHE A 586 -10.78 -24.18 -47.35
N THR A 587 -11.06 -25.12 -48.24
CA THR A 587 -12.41 -25.60 -48.49
C THR A 587 -12.52 -27.10 -48.31
N ILE A 588 -13.62 -27.57 -47.72
CA ILE A 588 -14.00 -28.99 -47.71
C ILE A 588 -15.43 -29.08 -48.25
N GLY A 589 -15.59 -29.78 -49.38
CA GLY A 589 -16.85 -29.77 -50.12
C GLY A 589 -17.22 -28.34 -50.58
N ARG A 590 -18.31 -27.79 -50.02
CA ARG A 590 -18.77 -26.40 -50.27
C ARG A 590 -18.51 -25.46 -49.09
N LYS A 591 -17.92 -25.96 -47.99
CA LYS A 591 -17.65 -25.16 -46.80
C LYS A 591 -16.31 -24.47 -46.94
N TYR A 592 -16.28 -23.18 -46.60
CA TYR A 592 -15.08 -22.36 -46.51
C TYR A 592 -14.71 -22.23 -45.03
N LEU A 593 -13.48 -22.60 -44.69
CA LEU A 593 -13.01 -22.78 -43.32
C LEU A 593 -11.67 -22.09 -43.12
N ALA A 594 -11.39 -21.70 -41.88
CA ALA A 594 -10.08 -21.23 -41.46
C ALA A 594 -9.53 -22.12 -40.34
N ALA A 595 -8.21 -22.11 -40.16
CA ALA A 595 -7.57 -22.76 -39.04
C ALA A 595 -6.33 -21.99 -38.59
N ILE A 596 -6.01 -22.10 -37.29
CA ILE A 596 -4.83 -21.51 -36.65
C ILE A 596 -3.95 -22.59 -36.03
N ASN A 597 -2.65 -22.50 -36.26
CA ASN A 597 -1.66 -23.37 -35.66
C ASN A 597 -1.33 -22.90 -34.24
N VAL A 598 -1.57 -23.73 -33.22
CA VAL A 598 -1.28 -23.42 -31.81
C VAL A 598 -0.07 -24.19 -31.26
N CYS A 599 0.67 -24.90 -32.11
CA CYS A 599 1.84 -25.67 -31.70
C CYS A 599 3.08 -24.78 -31.59
N ALA A 600 3.51 -24.48 -30.36
CA ALA A 600 4.67 -23.61 -30.11
C ALA A 600 6.04 -24.28 -30.34
N THR A 601 6.11 -25.62 -30.34
CA THR A 601 7.38 -26.38 -30.33
C THR A 601 7.84 -26.86 -31.72
N GLY A 602 7.10 -26.54 -32.79
CA GLY A 602 7.52 -26.83 -34.18
C GLY A 602 7.68 -28.31 -34.50
N SER A 603 7.14 -29.23 -33.68
CA SER A 603 7.22 -30.67 -33.97
C SER A 603 6.28 -31.06 -35.12
N ALA A 604 6.74 -31.98 -35.96
CA ALA A 604 6.15 -32.28 -37.27
C ALA A 604 4.82 -33.05 -37.16
N GLN A 605 3.73 -32.33 -36.84
CA GLN A 605 2.30 -32.64 -37.08
C GLN A 605 1.39 -31.64 -36.33
N GLY A 606 1.68 -30.34 -36.40
CA GLY A 606 1.11 -29.30 -35.52
C GLY A 606 -0.39 -29.40 -35.22
N ASP A 607 -0.74 -28.94 -34.01
CA ASP A 607 -2.10 -28.82 -33.48
C ASP A 607 -2.80 -27.61 -34.12
N TRP A 608 -3.84 -27.85 -34.93
CA TRP A 608 -4.64 -26.80 -35.55
C TRP A 608 -6.04 -26.76 -34.94
N TYR A 609 -6.45 -25.58 -34.50
CA TYR A 609 -7.86 -25.31 -34.24
C TYR A 609 -8.52 -24.75 -35.48
N THR A 610 -9.69 -25.24 -35.81
CA THR A 610 -10.41 -24.94 -37.05
C THR A 610 -11.75 -24.29 -36.75
N THR A 611 -12.30 -23.54 -37.70
CA THR A 611 -13.63 -22.93 -37.58
C THR A 611 -14.76 -23.92 -37.85
N VAL A 612 -14.49 -25.23 -37.72
CA VAL A 612 -15.52 -26.27 -37.86
C VAL A 612 -16.32 -26.32 -36.58
N THR A 613 -17.60 -25.98 -36.69
CA THR A 613 -18.54 -26.07 -35.56
C THR A 613 -18.88 -27.52 -35.21
N ASP A 614 -19.34 -27.76 -33.99
CA ASP A 614 -19.82 -29.08 -33.52
C ASP A 614 -20.85 -29.68 -34.49
N GLN A 615 -21.80 -28.87 -34.95
CA GLN A 615 -22.81 -29.29 -35.93
C GLN A 615 -22.20 -29.65 -37.29
N ALA A 616 -21.13 -28.94 -37.70
CA ALA A 616 -20.46 -29.18 -38.96
C ALA A 616 -19.58 -30.44 -38.93
N GLN A 617 -19.00 -30.76 -37.78
CA GLN A 617 -18.10 -31.89 -37.58
C GLN A 617 -18.75 -33.24 -37.92
N GLU A 618 -20.04 -33.42 -37.64
CA GLU A 618 -20.78 -34.66 -37.97
C GLU A 618 -20.70 -35.06 -39.45
N HIS A 619 -20.43 -34.08 -40.33
CA HIS A 619 -20.44 -34.22 -41.78
C HIS A 619 -19.07 -33.95 -42.42
N LEU A 620 -18.03 -33.79 -41.61
CA LEU A 620 -16.68 -33.42 -42.05
C LEU A 620 -15.65 -34.44 -41.55
N PRO A 621 -14.48 -34.54 -42.21
CA PRO A 621 -13.46 -35.54 -41.87
C PRO A 621 -12.73 -35.24 -40.55
N PHE A 622 -12.90 -34.05 -39.98
CA PHE A 622 -12.35 -33.61 -38.70
C PHE A 622 -13.22 -32.48 -38.12
N GLY A 623 -12.97 -32.13 -36.86
CA GLY A 623 -13.73 -31.18 -36.06
C GLY A 623 -13.02 -29.85 -35.80
N ASP A 624 -13.38 -29.24 -34.68
CA ASP A 624 -12.73 -28.05 -34.10
C ASP A 624 -11.20 -28.21 -33.94
N TYR A 625 -10.71 -29.43 -33.76
CA TYR A 625 -9.29 -29.80 -33.75
C TYR A 625 -8.91 -30.69 -34.94
N ALA A 626 -7.75 -30.41 -35.55
CA ALA A 626 -7.17 -31.20 -36.61
C ALA A 626 -5.63 -31.16 -36.57
N ASN A 627 -4.97 -32.19 -37.10
CA ASN A 627 -3.55 -32.10 -37.43
C ASN A 627 -3.36 -31.57 -38.86
N TRP A 628 -2.15 -31.11 -39.19
CA TRP A 628 -1.85 -30.59 -40.53
C TRP A 628 -2.11 -31.61 -41.66
N ARG A 629 -1.92 -32.91 -41.40
CA ARG A 629 -2.12 -33.96 -42.40
C ARG A 629 -3.60 -34.10 -42.76
N ASP A 630 -4.50 -33.93 -41.81
CA ASP A 630 -5.95 -33.97 -42.04
C ASP A 630 -6.39 -32.81 -42.92
N ILE A 631 -5.93 -31.60 -42.61
CA ILE A 631 -6.18 -30.39 -43.42
C ILE A 631 -5.58 -30.56 -44.82
N GLY A 632 -4.32 -30.99 -44.93
CA GLY A 632 -3.62 -31.15 -46.21
C GLY A 632 -4.19 -32.26 -47.11
N THR A 633 -4.76 -33.31 -46.52
CA THR A 633 -5.34 -34.44 -47.27
C THR A 633 -6.76 -34.15 -47.74
N ASN A 634 -7.59 -33.52 -46.89
CA ASN A 634 -9.01 -33.33 -47.17
C ASN A 634 -9.35 -31.93 -47.70
N GLY A 635 -8.53 -30.93 -47.39
CA GLY A 635 -8.70 -29.54 -47.81
C GLY A 635 -8.36 -29.31 -49.28
N LYS A 636 -9.12 -28.42 -49.92
CA LYS A 636 -8.87 -27.87 -51.25
C LYS A 636 -8.66 -26.36 -51.17
N HIS A 637 -7.95 -25.80 -52.14
CA HIS A 637 -7.67 -24.35 -52.22
C HIS A 637 -7.03 -23.81 -50.93
N ILE A 638 -6.03 -24.54 -50.41
CA ILE A 638 -5.37 -24.18 -49.16
C ILE A 638 -4.47 -22.97 -49.42
N GLU A 639 -4.70 -21.89 -48.68
CA GLU A 639 -3.93 -20.66 -48.74
C GLU A 639 -3.55 -20.21 -47.32
N LEU A 640 -2.33 -19.72 -47.17
CA LEU A 640 -1.79 -19.17 -45.93
C LEU A 640 -1.94 -17.65 -45.94
N VAL A 641 -2.32 -17.05 -44.82
CA VAL A 641 -2.28 -15.60 -44.66
C VAL A 641 -0.84 -15.11 -44.70
N THR A 642 -0.56 -14.06 -45.47
CA THR A 642 0.76 -13.43 -45.53
C THR A 642 0.80 -12.00 -45.01
N GLU A 643 -0.35 -11.32 -44.96
CA GLU A 643 -0.45 -9.95 -44.44
C GLU A 643 -1.72 -9.77 -43.61
N TRP A 644 -1.60 -8.97 -42.56
CA TRP A 644 -2.67 -8.59 -41.64
C TRP A 644 -2.79 -7.07 -41.60
N SER A 645 -4.00 -6.56 -41.40
CA SER A 645 -4.25 -5.14 -41.11
C SER A 645 -5.16 -5.02 -39.88
N GLU A 646 -4.92 -4.05 -39.02
CA GLU A 646 -5.79 -3.81 -37.87
C GLU A 646 -7.16 -3.29 -38.33
N LEU A 647 -8.22 -3.78 -37.69
CA LEU A 647 -9.55 -3.22 -37.86
C LEU A 647 -9.69 -2.01 -36.94
N VAL A 648 -10.07 -0.87 -37.54
CA VAL A 648 -10.29 0.42 -36.86
C VAL A 648 -11.77 0.66 -36.63
#